data_AF-A0A421CP64-F1
#
_entry.id   AF-A0A421CP64-F1
#
_cell.length_a   1.000
_cell.length_b   1.000
_cell.length_c   1.000
_cell.angle_alpha   90.00
_cell.angle_beta   90.00
_cell.angle_gamma   90.00
#
_symmetry.space_group_name_H-M   'P 1'
#
loop_
_entity.id
_entity.type
_entity.pdbx_description
1 polymer ?
#
loop_
_entity_poly.entity_id
_entity_poly.type
_entity_poly.pdbx_seq_one_letter_code
_entity_poly.pdbx_strand_id
1 'polypeptide(L)'
;MRRAISFIILAVVVVILLSGINGFSFDPSPAAFLSDDDSELEAFNKIAEVFGDTGSIVLILEASQTSLELLKSVTEKINSLDWVKSALSPTEAVKLGSFNLFTMSIPSGSYVYEDEGRLVLNEELLTDPVYSNLIVSSDGRYYAIMITIAEGNELKSDMMIPELRSVLDSSGVESYKLIGESVANFETFRSIFDLTFKYPPFILLAIMAVYMIKFRRISLSLLTLVPPLAAVMVIVGIMGLLKLSINSLTVMIPSFIIIIGSAYGMHFLSRFEENIHMKNAVRRTIHEERVPILFSALTTMAGFSSYILLDMKAFQEMGIFVCSGIFLSAIFTITVLPGLVTPKAGTKREVLPPRDVHPLVKRAVIWVVVATSIVSPLLIITIPMTIDQYNFFKEDSEIRESARTMKEAFGWLTNYTLMVEPAKGASISFTGDQVENLEAFEQELKGIEGVSKVLSLFDLSRETNVPLPLMIRVLNSTEAFGDSTSLLVSDNAIRFNIFSSQSDSLSAERLKAAVEKAIRKFPEMNKNFEFTLAGTTLIWESVNSSVVKNQIQSLIVSFGLIILLLFSIFRSLKSTIIATIPILLTALFNFVFMAVFRIPLSISTALISGMLMGLVIDYAIHFTIWFRRFGDSHKAYEQTARAILTNGISLVAGFSVLLLTPLLLYVDVAKLMVSGLAVGMVLTLILLPEIASRSERFLSRGKDSD
;
A
#
# COMPACT_ATOMS: atom_id res chain seq x y z
N MET A 1 -2.07 45.31 8.95
CA MET A 1 -1.91 44.28 10.02
C MET A 1 -2.27 42.87 9.55
N ARG A 2 -3.53 42.55 9.18
CA ARG A 2 -3.94 41.17 8.82
C ARG A 2 -3.15 40.54 7.67
N ARG A 3 -2.92 41.29 6.57
CA ARG A 3 -2.05 40.84 5.47
C ARG A 3 -0.66 40.43 5.94
N ALA A 4 -0.04 41.26 6.78
CA ALA A 4 1.29 40.97 7.32
C ALA A 4 1.28 39.67 8.14
N ILE A 5 0.26 39.47 8.99
CA ILE A 5 0.12 38.23 9.76
C ILE A 5 0.00 37.01 8.82
N SER A 6 -0.83 37.08 7.79
CA SER A 6 -0.97 35.98 6.80
C SER A 6 0.36 35.65 6.11
N PHE A 7 1.12 36.67 5.69
CA PHE A 7 2.43 36.46 5.07
C PHE A 7 3.47 35.92 6.06
N ILE A 8 3.45 36.36 7.32
CA ILE A 8 4.34 35.83 8.37
C ILE A 8 4.03 34.35 8.62
N ILE A 9 2.76 33.98 8.75
CA ILE A 9 2.36 32.57 8.91
C ILE A 9 2.85 31.74 7.74
N LEU A 10 2.62 32.20 6.49
CA LEU A 10 3.10 31.50 5.30
C LEU A 10 4.63 31.39 5.25
N ALA A 11 5.36 32.42 5.69
CA ALA A 11 6.82 32.36 5.78
C ALA A 11 7.28 31.31 6.80
N VAL A 12 6.62 31.22 7.97
CA VAL A 12 6.90 30.18 8.97
C VAL A 12 6.62 28.78 8.41
N VAL A 13 5.54 28.60 7.67
CA VAL A 13 5.23 27.33 6.98
C VAL A 13 6.36 26.92 6.04
N VAL A 14 6.88 27.85 5.25
CA VAL A 14 8.01 27.58 4.34
C VAL A 14 9.26 27.20 5.13
N VAL A 15 9.55 27.88 6.24
CA VAL A 15 10.69 27.53 7.11
C VAL A 15 10.55 26.11 7.65
N ILE A 16 9.38 25.72 8.17
CA ILE A 16 9.15 24.36 8.69
C ILE A 16 9.40 23.31 7.60
N LEU A 17 8.89 23.53 6.39
CA LEU A 17 9.11 22.62 5.26
C LEU A 17 10.61 22.50 4.93
N LEU A 18 11.30 23.63 4.78
CA LEU A 18 12.73 23.66 4.44
C LEU A 18 13.58 23.01 5.54
N SER A 19 13.20 23.13 6.81
CA SER A 19 13.90 22.45 7.92
C SER A 19 13.73 20.93 7.89
N GLY A 20 12.60 20.42 7.40
CA GLY A 20 12.32 18.99 7.32
C GLY A 20 12.77 18.29 6.04
N ILE A 21 13.05 19.03 4.96
CA ILE A 21 13.22 18.46 3.62
C ILE A 21 14.36 17.44 3.50
N ASN A 22 15.41 17.59 4.30
CA ASN A 22 16.56 16.66 4.27
C ASN A 22 16.28 15.34 5.00
N GLY A 23 15.15 15.22 5.70
CA GLY A 23 14.78 14.01 6.43
C GLY A 23 13.82 13.08 5.67
N PHE A 24 13.56 13.34 4.38
CA PHE A 24 12.72 12.45 3.57
C PHE A 24 13.46 11.15 3.25
N SER A 25 12.82 10.03 3.58
CA SER A 25 13.14 8.71 3.08
C SER A 25 11.87 8.05 2.55
N PHE A 26 12.02 7.07 1.67
CA PHE A 26 10.94 6.26 1.15
C PHE A 26 11.17 4.82 1.55
N ASP A 27 10.10 4.15 1.97
CA ASP A 27 10.14 2.74 2.30
C ASP A 27 9.01 2.02 1.55
N PRO A 28 9.30 1.46 0.36
CA PRO A 28 8.31 0.74 -0.43
C PRO A 28 8.04 -0.69 0.08
N SER A 29 8.77 -1.15 1.11
CA SER A 29 8.72 -2.53 1.58
C SER A 29 7.40 -2.85 2.28
N PRO A 30 6.97 -4.13 2.28
CA PRO A 30 5.82 -4.55 3.07
C PRO A 30 6.04 -4.44 4.58
N ALA A 31 7.29 -4.50 5.04
CA ALA A 31 7.64 -4.37 6.46
C ALA A 31 7.19 -3.02 7.04
N ALA A 32 7.16 -1.96 6.23
CA ALA A 32 6.73 -0.62 6.64
C ALA A 32 5.26 -0.55 7.12
N PHE A 33 4.45 -1.59 6.89
CA PHE A 33 3.06 -1.65 7.36
C PHE A 33 2.92 -2.23 8.77
N LEU A 34 3.85 -3.08 9.17
CA LEU A 34 3.80 -3.83 10.43
C LEU A 34 4.35 -3.00 11.59
N SER A 35 4.06 -3.46 12.80
CA SER A 35 4.70 -2.95 14.01
C SER A 35 6.07 -3.61 14.18
N ASP A 36 6.94 -2.97 14.97
CA ASP A 36 8.32 -3.42 15.15
C ASP A 36 8.41 -4.75 15.95
N ASP A 37 7.31 -5.20 16.58
CA ASP A 37 7.16 -6.44 17.36
C ASP A 37 6.47 -7.59 16.62
N ASP A 38 6.23 -7.46 15.31
CA ASP A 38 5.64 -8.53 14.50
C ASP A 38 6.58 -9.73 14.32
N SER A 39 6.08 -10.95 14.55
CA SER A 39 6.89 -12.17 14.53
C SER A 39 7.44 -12.53 13.16
N GLU A 40 6.72 -12.22 12.07
CA GLU A 40 7.20 -12.49 10.71
C GLU A 40 8.35 -11.54 10.34
N LEU A 41 8.25 -10.28 10.80
CA LEU A 41 9.31 -9.30 10.61
C LEU A 41 10.56 -9.64 11.43
N GLU A 42 10.40 -10.09 12.67
CA GLU A 42 11.52 -10.57 13.50
C GLU A 42 12.22 -11.79 12.86
N ALA A 43 11.45 -12.77 12.39
CA ALA A 43 11.98 -13.93 11.69
C ALA A 43 12.76 -13.56 10.42
N PHE A 44 12.22 -12.63 9.62
CA PHE A 44 12.87 -12.15 8.41
C PHE A 44 14.21 -11.45 8.71
N ASN A 45 14.22 -10.55 9.70
CA ASN A 45 15.43 -9.84 10.09
C ASN A 45 16.50 -10.76 10.70
N LYS A 46 16.09 -11.76 11.51
CA LYS A 46 17.01 -12.75 12.08
C LYS A 46 17.73 -13.54 10.99
N ILE A 47 17.01 -13.98 9.97
CA ILE A 47 17.60 -14.71 8.83
C ILE A 47 18.56 -13.80 8.06
N ALA A 48 18.17 -12.55 7.82
CA ALA A 48 19.02 -11.57 7.16
C ALA A 48 20.36 -11.34 7.87
N GLU A 49 20.33 -11.19 9.20
CA GLU A 49 21.54 -11.01 10.03
C GLU A 49 22.47 -12.23 9.98
N VAL A 50 21.90 -13.45 10.03
CA VAL A 50 22.70 -14.69 10.06
C VAL A 50 23.36 -14.99 8.72
N PHE A 51 22.65 -14.80 7.61
CA PHE A 51 23.18 -15.11 6.28
C PHE A 51 23.89 -13.93 5.64
N GLY A 52 23.64 -12.69 6.08
CA GLY A 52 24.23 -11.47 5.52
C GLY A 52 23.69 -11.14 4.13
N ASP A 53 22.41 -11.43 3.88
CA ASP A 53 21.69 -11.04 2.67
C ASP A 53 20.24 -10.69 2.99
N THR A 54 19.64 -9.86 2.16
CA THR A 54 18.33 -9.28 2.46
C THR A 54 17.33 -9.34 1.32
N GLY A 55 17.69 -10.05 0.26
CA GLY A 55 16.81 -10.28 -0.88
C GLY A 55 17.55 -10.78 -2.10
N SER A 56 16.79 -11.05 -3.15
CA SER A 56 17.33 -11.44 -4.45
C SER A 56 16.58 -10.79 -5.60
N ILE A 57 17.30 -10.62 -6.70
CA ILE A 57 16.77 -10.24 -8.01
C ILE A 57 17.06 -11.40 -8.96
N VAL A 58 16.07 -11.81 -9.74
CA VAL A 58 16.24 -12.79 -10.80
C VAL A 58 16.15 -12.06 -12.14
N LEU A 59 17.23 -12.15 -12.90
CA LEU A 59 17.29 -11.71 -14.29
C LEU A 59 17.03 -12.92 -15.19
N ILE A 60 15.98 -12.86 -16.01
CA ILE A 60 15.61 -13.90 -16.96
C ILE A 60 15.98 -13.45 -18.37
N LEU A 61 16.66 -14.34 -19.10
CA LEU A 61 17.15 -14.12 -20.45
C LEU A 61 16.70 -15.28 -21.35
N GLU A 62 16.32 -14.98 -22.59
CA GLU A 62 16.07 -16.03 -23.58
C GLU A 62 17.39 -16.61 -24.09
N ALA A 63 17.56 -17.92 -23.99
CA ALA A 63 18.77 -18.62 -24.41
C ALA A 63 19.02 -18.46 -25.93
N SER A 64 17.96 -18.33 -26.72
CA SER A 64 18.08 -18.13 -28.18
C SER A 64 18.69 -16.78 -28.58
N GLN A 65 18.62 -15.78 -27.70
CA GLN A 65 19.13 -14.41 -27.92
C GLN A 65 20.39 -14.12 -27.12
N THR A 66 20.81 -15.05 -26.24
CA THR A 66 21.89 -14.83 -25.28
C THR A 66 22.99 -15.87 -25.48
N SER A 67 24.14 -15.45 -26.02
CA SER A 67 25.32 -16.32 -26.09
C SER A 67 25.91 -16.54 -24.69
N LEU A 68 26.60 -17.66 -24.48
CA LEU A 68 27.23 -17.95 -23.18
C LEU A 68 28.37 -16.98 -22.85
N GLU A 69 29.04 -16.41 -23.86
CA GLU A 69 30.03 -15.35 -23.67
C GLU A 69 29.38 -14.05 -23.16
N LEU A 70 28.22 -13.69 -23.73
CA LEU A 70 27.44 -12.56 -23.25
C LEU A 70 26.95 -12.81 -21.82
N LEU A 71 26.42 -14.00 -21.54
CA LEU A 71 25.95 -14.39 -20.21
C LEU A 71 27.08 -14.31 -19.16
N LYS A 72 28.26 -14.82 -19.50
CA LYS A 72 29.45 -14.75 -18.64
C LYS A 72 29.86 -13.29 -18.38
N SER A 73 29.99 -12.50 -19.44
CA SER A 73 30.38 -11.09 -19.34
C SER A 73 29.39 -10.27 -18.50
N VAL A 74 28.08 -10.52 -18.66
CA VAL A 74 27.04 -9.88 -17.88
C VAL A 74 27.12 -10.31 -16.42
N THR A 75 27.29 -11.61 -16.14
CA THR A 75 27.45 -12.12 -14.77
C THR A 75 28.65 -11.48 -14.06
N GLU A 76 29.81 -11.40 -14.71
CA GLU A 76 31.02 -10.77 -14.16
C GLU A 76 30.80 -9.28 -13.84
N LYS A 77 30.15 -8.54 -14.75
CA LYS A 77 29.82 -7.11 -14.51
C LYS A 77 28.83 -6.94 -13.36
N ILE A 78 27.82 -7.80 -13.24
CA ILE A 78 26.86 -7.76 -12.13
C ILE A 78 27.57 -8.06 -10.81
N ASN A 79 28.43 -9.08 -10.76
CA ASN A 79 29.23 -9.41 -9.59
C ASN A 79 30.19 -8.29 -9.16
N SER A 80 30.56 -7.38 -10.07
CA SER A 80 31.41 -6.24 -9.75
C SER A 80 30.69 -5.04 -9.11
N LEU A 81 29.35 -5.10 -8.98
CA LEU A 81 28.56 -4.04 -8.36
C LEU A 81 28.66 -4.10 -6.83
N ASP A 82 28.89 -2.96 -6.18
CA ASP A 82 29.15 -2.87 -4.73
C ASP A 82 28.02 -3.41 -3.83
N TRP A 83 26.78 -3.44 -4.34
CA TRP A 83 25.61 -3.92 -3.61
C TRP A 83 25.26 -5.39 -3.90
N VAL A 84 25.97 -6.03 -4.83
CA VAL A 84 25.79 -7.44 -5.16
C VAL A 84 26.72 -8.27 -4.28
N LYS A 85 26.14 -9.18 -3.49
CA LYS A 85 26.91 -10.14 -2.70
C LYS A 85 27.39 -11.30 -3.57
N SER A 86 26.51 -11.81 -4.43
CA SER A 86 26.81 -12.88 -5.36
C SER A 86 25.80 -12.91 -6.50
N ALA A 87 26.23 -13.34 -7.68
CA ALA A 87 25.38 -13.61 -8.83
C ALA A 87 25.64 -15.03 -9.33
N LEU A 88 24.61 -15.88 -9.25
CA LEU A 88 24.65 -17.26 -9.71
C LEU A 88 23.98 -17.37 -11.09
N SER A 89 24.71 -17.85 -12.08
CA SER A 89 24.25 -18.07 -13.45
C SER A 89 24.70 -19.44 -13.98
N PRO A 90 24.20 -19.90 -15.14
CA PRO A 90 24.70 -21.11 -15.79
C PRO A 90 26.21 -21.14 -16.02
N THR A 91 26.88 -19.98 -16.16
CA THR A 91 28.33 -19.92 -16.38
C THR A 91 29.14 -20.12 -15.11
N GLU A 92 28.53 -19.86 -13.96
CA GLU A 92 29.11 -20.09 -12.62
C GLU A 92 28.71 -21.47 -12.06
N ALA A 93 27.91 -22.25 -12.78
CA ALA A 93 27.46 -23.55 -12.34
C ALA A 93 28.63 -24.54 -12.28
N VAL A 94 28.85 -25.11 -11.10
CA VAL A 94 29.94 -26.04 -10.85
C VAL A 94 29.41 -27.47 -10.83
N LYS A 95 29.98 -28.33 -11.68
CA LYS A 95 29.72 -29.76 -11.63
C LYS A 95 30.60 -30.39 -10.56
N LEU A 96 30.01 -30.83 -9.47
CA LEU A 96 30.76 -31.47 -8.39
C LEU A 96 30.93 -32.96 -8.66
N GLY A 97 32.15 -33.45 -8.53
CA GLY A 97 32.45 -34.88 -8.57
C GLY A 97 32.33 -35.54 -7.20
N SER A 98 32.72 -36.81 -7.13
CA SER A 98 32.77 -37.57 -5.87
C SER A 98 33.91 -37.10 -4.96
N PHE A 99 33.67 -37.06 -3.65
CA PHE A 99 34.72 -36.76 -2.66
C PHE A 99 35.96 -37.66 -2.82
N ASN A 100 37.14 -37.05 -2.95
CA ASN A 100 38.39 -37.77 -2.98
C ASN A 100 39.05 -37.75 -1.60
N LEU A 101 39.00 -38.91 -0.91
CA LEU A 101 39.60 -39.11 0.42
C LEU A 101 41.11 -38.86 0.48
N PHE A 102 41.83 -39.04 -0.63
CA PHE A 102 43.29 -38.87 -0.66
C PHE A 102 43.70 -37.41 -0.81
N THR A 103 42.93 -36.62 -1.57
CA THR A 103 43.18 -35.18 -1.74
C THR A 103 42.39 -34.32 -0.75
N MET A 104 41.48 -34.92 0.02
CA MET A 104 40.53 -34.22 0.91
C MET A 104 39.78 -33.10 0.18
N SER A 105 39.44 -33.34 -1.09
CA SER A 105 38.80 -32.34 -1.94
C SER A 105 37.68 -32.97 -2.78
N ILE A 106 36.73 -32.13 -3.16
CA ILE A 106 35.71 -32.46 -4.16
C ILE A 106 36.22 -31.93 -5.50
N PRO A 107 36.52 -32.78 -6.49
CA PRO A 107 36.88 -32.29 -7.81
C PRO A 107 35.70 -31.53 -8.40
N SER A 108 35.95 -30.33 -8.91
CA SER A 108 34.97 -29.51 -9.60
C SER A 108 35.26 -29.51 -11.10
N GLY A 109 34.20 -29.65 -11.90
CA GLY A 109 34.17 -29.37 -13.32
C GLY A 109 33.29 -28.17 -13.62
N SER A 110 33.31 -27.70 -14.86
CA SER A 110 32.43 -26.65 -15.33
C SER A 110 31.30 -27.25 -16.18
N TYR A 111 30.08 -26.76 -16.00
CA TYR A 111 29.00 -27.03 -16.94
C TYR A 111 29.15 -26.26 -18.25
N VAL A 112 29.99 -25.22 -18.28
CA VAL A 112 30.31 -24.45 -19.47
C VAL A 112 31.77 -24.66 -19.85
N TYR A 113 32.02 -25.20 -21.03
CA TYR A 113 33.37 -25.45 -21.53
C TYR A 113 33.59 -24.80 -22.89
N GLU A 114 34.84 -24.62 -23.27
CA GLU A 114 35.20 -24.03 -24.56
C GLU A 114 35.36 -25.15 -25.60
N ASP A 115 34.64 -25.03 -26.72
CA ASP A 115 34.74 -25.90 -27.88
C ASP A 115 34.89 -25.04 -29.15
N GLU A 116 35.93 -25.30 -29.93
CA GLU A 116 36.31 -24.51 -31.12
C GLU A 116 36.34 -22.98 -30.92
N GLY A 117 36.69 -22.51 -29.72
CA GLY A 117 36.77 -21.08 -29.38
C GLY A 117 35.42 -20.43 -29.01
N ARG A 118 34.39 -21.23 -28.75
CA ARG A 118 33.07 -20.80 -28.26
C ARG A 118 32.72 -21.50 -26.97
N LEU A 119 32.00 -20.82 -26.09
CA LEU A 119 31.46 -21.45 -24.90
C LEU A 119 30.26 -22.32 -25.28
N VAL A 120 30.23 -23.54 -24.75
CA VAL A 120 29.16 -24.53 -24.94
C VAL A 120 28.65 -24.97 -23.57
N LEU A 121 27.33 -25.09 -23.46
CA LEU A 121 26.66 -25.56 -22.25
C LEU A 121 26.53 -27.09 -22.30
N ASN A 122 26.95 -27.76 -21.24
CA ASN A 122 26.68 -29.17 -21.03
C ASN A 122 25.20 -29.38 -20.67
N GLU A 123 24.49 -30.17 -21.49
CA GLU A 123 23.05 -30.46 -21.32
C GLU A 123 22.71 -31.11 -19.98
N GLU A 124 23.67 -31.75 -19.29
CA GLU A 124 23.46 -32.30 -17.96
C GLU A 124 22.97 -31.23 -16.96
N LEU A 125 23.31 -29.95 -17.15
CA LEU A 125 22.83 -28.84 -16.32
C LEU A 125 21.30 -28.73 -16.34
N LEU A 126 20.66 -29.09 -17.47
CA LEU A 126 19.20 -29.03 -17.62
C LEU A 126 18.48 -30.03 -16.72
N THR A 127 19.17 -31.08 -16.30
CA THR A 127 18.64 -32.15 -15.43
C THR A 127 19.26 -32.17 -14.04
N ASP A 128 20.25 -31.32 -13.78
CA ASP A 128 20.93 -31.21 -12.49
C ASP A 128 19.93 -30.79 -11.38
N PRO A 129 19.83 -31.51 -10.26
CA PRO A 129 18.82 -31.25 -9.24
C PRO A 129 19.01 -29.91 -8.52
N VAL A 130 20.23 -29.36 -8.50
CA VAL A 130 20.55 -28.06 -7.88
C VAL A 130 20.20 -26.93 -8.84
N TYR A 131 20.57 -27.04 -10.11
CA TYR A 131 20.53 -25.92 -11.06
C TYR A 131 19.31 -25.91 -11.99
N SER A 132 18.75 -27.08 -12.31
CA SER A 132 17.57 -27.19 -13.17
C SER A 132 16.37 -26.46 -12.56
N ASN A 133 15.65 -25.71 -13.39
CA ASN A 133 14.54 -24.84 -13.02
C ASN A 133 14.90 -23.82 -11.91
N LEU A 134 16.19 -23.48 -11.75
CA LEU A 134 16.67 -22.42 -10.86
C LEU A 134 17.42 -21.35 -11.66
N ILE A 135 18.45 -21.78 -12.41
CA ILE A 135 19.29 -20.90 -13.25
C ILE A 135 19.22 -21.24 -14.75
N VAL A 136 18.66 -22.41 -15.09
CA VAL A 136 18.32 -22.79 -16.46
C VAL A 136 16.96 -23.48 -16.46
N SER A 137 16.11 -23.17 -17.44
CA SER A 137 14.83 -23.88 -17.58
C SER A 137 15.08 -25.32 -18.06
N SER A 138 14.27 -26.27 -17.60
CA SER A 138 14.39 -27.68 -17.98
C SER A 138 14.29 -27.96 -19.49
N ASP A 139 13.69 -27.04 -20.25
CA ASP A 139 13.60 -27.08 -21.72
C ASP A 139 14.74 -26.32 -22.43
N GLY A 140 15.69 -25.75 -21.68
CA GLY A 140 16.84 -25.01 -22.19
C GLY A 140 16.51 -23.67 -22.86
N ARG A 141 15.25 -23.19 -22.80
CA ARG A 141 14.83 -21.94 -23.47
C ARG A 141 15.22 -20.68 -22.71
N TYR A 142 15.39 -20.75 -21.40
CA TYR A 142 15.67 -19.60 -20.55
C TYR A 142 16.90 -19.81 -19.67
N TYR A 143 17.71 -18.76 -19.57
CA TYR A 143 18.75 -18.62 -18.55
C TYR A 143 18.28 -17.65 -17.48
N ALA A 144 18.64 -17.92 -16.23
CA ALA A 144 18.44 -17.02 -15.11
C ALA A 144 19.76 -16.69 -14.42
N ILE A 145 19.92 -15.42 -14.03
CA ILE A 145 20.96 -14.97 -13.12
C ILE A 145 20.28 -14.60 -11.80
N MET A 146 20.59 -15.35 -10.74
CA MET A 146 20.13 -15.07 -9.38
C MET A 146 21.13 -14.14 -8.70
N ILE A 147 20.71 -12.91 -8.46
CA ILE A 147 21.52 -11.85 -7.87
C ILE A 147 21.12 -11.72 -6.40
N THR A 148 22.04 -12.03 -5.50
CA THR A 148 21.88 -11.90 -4.05
C THR A 148 22.33 -10.50 -3.63
N ILE A 149 21.48 -9.80 -2.88
CA ILE A 149 21.74 -8.44 -2.45
C ILE A 149 22.54 -8.46 -1.15
N ALA A 150 23.61 -7.67 -1.10
CA ALA A 150 24.41 -7.48 0.11
C ALA A 150 23.63 -6.68 1.16
N GLU A 151 23.80 -7.07 2.43
CA GLU A 151 23.20 -6.40 3.58
C GLU A 151 23.44 -4.87 3.59
N GLY A 152 22.43 -4.11 4.00
CA GLY A 152 22.44 -2.65 4.06
C GLY A 152 22.00 -1.95 2.77
N ASN A 153 21.46 -2.69 1.80
CA ASN A 153 20.98 -2.19 0.51
C ASN A 153 19.48 -2.42 0.26
N GLU A 154 18.74 -2.87 1.27
CA GLU A 154 17.32 -3.28 1.22
C GLU A 154 16.43 -2.18 0.63
N LEU A 155 16.66 -0.95 1.09
CA LEU A 155 15.85 0.22 0.75
C LEU A 155 16.39 1.01 -0.45
N LYS A 156 17.50 0.56 -1.07
CA LYS A 156 18.17 1.28 -2.18
C LYS A 156 17.75 0.81 -3.57
N SER A 157 16.57 0.19 -3.66
CA SER A 157 16.04 -0.37 -4.92
C SER A 157 15.93 0.69 -6.04
N ASP A 158 15.74 1.95 -5.67
CA ASP A 158 15.72 3.12 -6.55
C ASP A 158 17.04 3.40 -7.26
N MET A 159 18.17 2.99 -6.68
CA MET A 159 19.49 3.08 -7.30
C MET A 159 19.90 1.76 -7.97
N MET A 160 19.67 0.62 -7.29
CA MET A 160 20.14 -0.69 -7.75
C MET A 160 19.52 -1.10 -9.10
N ILE A 161 18.19 -0.95 -9.27
CA ILE A 161 17.51 -1.42 -10.48
C ILE A 161 17.91 -0.60 -11.72
N PRO A 162 17.94 0.75 -11.69
CA PRO A 162 18.45 1.53 -12.83
C PRO A 162 19.91 1.24 -13.16
N GLU A 163 20.77 1.03 -12.15
CA GLU A 163 22.17 0.66 -12.37
C GLU A 163 22.29 -0.72 -13.05
N LEU A 164 21.54 -1.71 -12.56
CA LEU A 164 21.46 -3.04 -13.18
C LEU A 164 20.99 -2.95 -14.64
N ARG A 165 19.93 -2.18 -14.92
CA ARG A 165 19.44 -1.97 -16.30
C ARG A 165 20.52 -1.32 -17.18
N SER A 166 21.24 -0.33 -16.68
CA SER A 166 22.36 0.31 -17.40
C SER A 166 23.49 -0.68 -17.73
N VAL A 167 23.81 -1.59 -16.81
CA VAL A 167 24.79 -2.67 -17.05
C VAL A 167 24.31 -3.63 -18.15
N LEU A 168 23.03 -3.99 -18.15
CA LEU A 168 22.44 -4.88 -19.17
C LEU A 168 22.42 -4.21 -20.55
N ASP A 169 21.92 -2.98 -20.63
CA ASP A 169 21.81 -2.22 -21.88
C ASP A 169 23.21 -1.97 -22.50
N SER A 170 24.21 -1.64 -21.69
CA SER A 170 25.60 -1.41 -22.15
C SER A 170 26.34 -2.70 -22.52
N SER A 171 25.85 -3.86 -22.07
CA SER A 171 26.44 -5.17 -22.40
C SER A 171 25.89 -5.77 -23.68
N GLY A 172 24.87 -5.15 -24.29
CA GLY A 172 24.25 -5.64 -25.52
C GLY A 172 23.16 -6.68 -25.31
N VAL A 173 22.55 -6.73 -24.11
CA VAL A 173 21.39 -7.58 -23.85
C VAL A 173 20.15 -6.96 -24.51
N GLU A 174 19.62 -7.60 -25.56
CA GLU A 174 18.50 -7.05 -26.35
C GLU A 174 17.14 -7.16 -25.64
N SER A 175 16.92 -8.25 -24.90
CA SER A 175 15.66 -8.54 -24.21
C SER A 175 15.93 -9.24 -22.88
N TYR A 176 15.30 -8.73 -21.83
CA TYR A 176 15.41 -9.31 -20.49
C TYR A 176 14.15 -9.07 -19.67
N LYS A 177 13.95 -9.90 -18.64
CA LYS A 177 12.92 -9.70 -17.61
C LYS A 177 13.58 -9.67 -16.24
N LEU A 178 13.22 -8.67 -15.44
CA LEU A 178 13.63 -8.60 -14.04
C LEU A 178 12.45 -8.96 -13.15
N ILE A 179 12.71 -9.80 -12.15
CA ILE A 179 11.75 -10.14 -11.11
C ILE A 179 12.46 -10.30 -9.76
N GLY A 180 11.69 -10.22 -8.68
CA GLY A 180 12.18 -10.31 -7.32
C GLY A 180 11.59 -9.20 -6.47
N GLU A 181 11.74 -9.32 -5.16
CA GLU A 181 11.19 -8.35 -4.22
C GLU A 181 11.73 -6.94 -4.48
N SER A 182 13.03 -6.78 -4.71
CA SER A 182 13.64 -5.48 -4.93
C SER A 182 13.16 -4.82 -6.22
N VAL A 183 12.76 -5.61 -7.23
CA VAL A 183 12.12 -5.10 -8.46
C VAL A 183 10.70 -4.61 -8.17
N ALA A 184 9.93 -5.36 -7.37
CA ALA A 184 8.60 -4.93 -6.92
C ALA A 184 8.65 -3.67 -6.05
N ASN A 185 9.65 -3.59 -5.17
CA ASN A 185 9.91 -2.43 -4.31
C ASN A 185 10.32 -1.21 -5.15
N PHE A 186 11.13 -1.39 -6.20
CA PHE A 186 11.47 -0.32 -7.14
C PHE A 186 10.25 0.24 -7.88
N GLU A 187 9.39 -0.61 -8.44
CA GLU A 187 8.18 -0.16 -9.14
C GLU A 187 7.16 0.50 -8.19
N THR A 188 7.10 0.01 -6.95
CA THR A 188 6.32 0.63 -5.86
C THR A 188 6.88 2.00 -5.49
N PHE A 189 8.20 2.10 -5.30
CA PHE A 189 8.92 3.35 -5.04
C PHE A 189 8.65 4.38 -6.15
N ARG A 190 8.77 3.98 -7.42
CA ARG A 190 8.49 4.85 -8.56
C ARG A 190 7.07 5.40 -8.51
N SER A 191 6.11 4.54 -8.15
CA SER A 191 4.71 4.94 -7.99
C SER A 191 4.50 5.90 -6.81
N ILE A 192 5.18 5.67 -5.67
CA ILE A 192 5.20 6.56 -4.51
C ILE A 192 5.80 7.92 -4.87
N PHE A 193 6.93 7.92 -5.58
CA PHE A 193 7.65 9.11 -6.01
C PHE A 193 6.79 9.95 -6.96
N ASP A 194 6.20 9.32 -7.97
CA ASP A 194 5.25 9.96 -8.87
C ASP A 194 4.08 10.55 -8.08
N LEU A 195 3.50 9.82 -7.12
CA LEU A 195 2.37 10.31 -6.32
C LEU A 195 2.75 11.51 -5.43
N THR A 196 4.01 11.55 -4.96
CA THR A 196 4.54 12.63 -4.13
C THR A 196 4.80 13.91 -4.92
N PHE A 197 5.39 13.81 -6.12
CA PHE A 197 5.90 14.98 -6.84
C PHE A 197 5.16 15.29 -8.15
N LYS A 198 4.66 14.28 -8.86
CA LYS A 198 4.06 14.43 -10.20
C LYS A 198 2.55 14.59 -10.16
N TYR A 199 1.83 13.86 -9.29
CA TYR A 199 0.36 13.89 -9.22
C TYR A 199 -0.26 15.12 -8.52
N PRO A 200 0.34 15.75 -7.49
CA PRO A 200 -0.30 16.87 -6.78
C PRO A 200 -0.70 18.05 -7.68
N PRO A 201 0.10 18.48 -8.67
CA PRO A 201 -0.33 19.49 -9.64
C PRO A 201 -1.63 19.11 -10.37
N PHE A 202 -1.80 17.86 -10.78
CA PHE A 202 -3.03 17.40 -11.45
C PHE A 202 -4.24 17.41 -10.51
N ILE A 203 -4.05 17.02 -9.24
CA ILE A 203 -5.09 17.11 -8.20
C ILE A 203 -5.53 18.57 -8.01
N LEU A 204 -4.57 19.47 -7.87
CA LEU A 204 -4.84 20.91 -7.73
C LEU A 204 -5.58 21.47 -8.95
N LEU A 205 -5.16 21.09 -10.16
CA LEU A 205 -5.83 21.52 -11.40
C LEU A 205 -7.27 20.99 -11.48
N ALA A 206 -7.53 19.73 -11.11
CA ALA A 206 -8.86 19.15 -11.11
C ALA A 206 -9.81 19.88 -10.14
N ILE A 207 -9.36 20.13 -8.90
CA ILE A 207 -10.13 20.89 -7.91
C ILE A 207 -10.32 22.35 -8.36
N MET A 208 -9.26 22.98 -8.87
CA MET A 208 -9.30 24.34 -9.38
C MET A 208 -10.29 24.48 -10.53
N ALA A 209 -10.41 23.50 -11.43
CA ALA A 209 -11.38 23.52 -12.51
C ALA A 209 -12.83 23.59 -11.99
N VAL A 210 -13.16 22.79 -10.96
CA VAL A 210 -14.49 22.82 -10.32
C VAL A 210 -14.76 24.18 -9.68
N TYR A 211 -13.80 24.73 -8.93
CA TYR A 211 -13.96 26.03 -8.29
C TYR A 211 -13.96 27.19 -9.30
N MET A 212 -13.26 27.07 -10.42
CA MET A 212 -13.30 28.03 -11.51
C MET A 212 -14.69 28.10 -12.12
N ILE A 213 -15.41 26.97 -12.26
CA ILE A 213 -16.81 26.96 -12.71
C ILE A 213 -17.71 27.68 -11.69
N LYS A 214 -17.49 27.45 -10.39
CA LYS A 214 -18.27 28.10 -9.31
C LYS A 214 -18.06 29.61 -9.26
N PHE A 215 -16.81 30.05 -9.13
CA PHE A 215 -16.46 31.46 -8.89
C PHE A 215 -16.35 32.27 -10.20
N ARG A 216 -16.10 31.61 -11.34
CA ARG A 216 -15.78 32.23 -12.64
C ARG A 216 -14.61 33.21 -12.57
N ARG A 217 -13.72 33.00 -11.60
CA ARG A 217 -12.57 33.86 -11.28
C ARG A 217 -11.41 32.99 -10.80
N ILE A 218 -10.30 33.04 -11.55
CA ILE A 218 -9.12 32.23 -11.23
C ILE A 218 -8.50 32.62 -9.89
N SER A 219 -8.53 33.91 -9.52
CA SER A 219 -7.96 34.40 -8.26
C SER A 219 -8.65 33.81 -7.03
N LEU A 220 -9.98 33.71 -7.03
CA LEU A 220 -10.73 33.13 -5.91
C LEU A 220 -10.52 31.62 -5.86
N SER A 221 -10.48 30.98 -7.03
CA SER A 221 -10.23 29.54 -7.13
C SER A 221 -8.85 29.17 -6.57
N LEU A 222 -7.79 29.91 -6.92
CA LEU A 222 -6.45 29.71 -6.35
C LEU A 222 -6.40 29.96 -4.84
N LEU A 223 -7.09 30.99 -4.35
CA LEU A 223 -7.13 31.30 -2.93
C LEU A 223 -7.75 30.17 -2.08
N THR A 224 -8.68 29.38 -2.63
CA THR A 224 -9.23 28.21 -1.90
C THR A 224 -8.18 27.14 -1.60
N LEU A 225 -7.12 27.06 -2.41
CA LEU A 225 -6.09 26.03 -2.31
C LEU A 225 -4.93 26.44 -1.39
N VAL A 226 -4.80 27.73 -1.05
CA VAL A 226 -3.69 28.22 -0.21
C VAL A 226 -3.71 27.59 1.19
N PRO A 227 -4.84 27.56 1.94
CA PRO A 227 -4.86 26.93 3.27
C PRO A 227 -4.48 25.44 3.29
N PRO A 228 -5.04 24.56 2.45
CA PRO A 228 -4.65 23.15 2.48
C PRO A 228 -3.23 22.90 1.99
N LEU A 229 -2.71 23.70 1.03
CA LEU A 229 -1.31 23.62 0.62
C LEU A 229 -0.37 23.99 1.76
N ALA A 230 -0.67 25.06 2.49
CA ALA A 230 0.10 25.44 3.66
C ALA A 230 0.06 24.35 4.74
N ALA A 231 -1.09 23.70 4.95
CA ALA A 231 -1.21 22.59 5.88
C ALA A 231 -0.36 21.39 5.46
N VAL A 232 -0.39 21.00 4.18
CA VAL A 232 0.47 19.94 3.65
C VAL A 232 1.94 20.26 3.84
N MET A 233 2.38 21.47 3.53
CA MET A 233 3.78 21.87 3.71
C MET A 233 4.24 21.72 5.17
N VAL A 234 3.38 22.05 6.14
CA VAL A 234 3.69 21.83 7.57
C VAL A 234 3.77 20.34 7.89
N ILE A 235 2.79 19.54 7.46
CA ILE A 235 2.76 18.10 7.75
C ILE A 235 3.98 17.39 7.14
N VAL A 236 4.25 17.65 5.87
CA VAL A 236 5.41 17.14 5.13
C VAL A 236 6.71 17.58 5.81
N GLY A 237 6.83 18.85 6.20
CA GLY A 237 7.98 19.34 6.98
C GLY A 237 8.16 18.63 8.33
N ILE A 238 7.07 18.39 9.07
CA ILE A 238 7.12 17.67 10.36
C ILE A 238 7.51 16.20 10.15
N MET A 239 6.95 15.53 9.16
CA MET A 239 7.31 14.14 8.84
C MET A 239 8.82 14.01 8.55
N GLY A 240 9.38 14.95 7.78
CA GLY A 240 10.82 15.00 7.52
C GLY A 240 11.66 15.33 8.77
N LEU A 241 11.21 16.24 9.64
CA LEU A 241 11.88 16.53 10.92
C LEU A 241 11.91 15.32 11.86
N LEU A 242 10.85 14.50 11.83
CA LEU A 242 10.76 13.25 12.60
C LEU A 242 11.47 12.07 11.92
N LYS A 243 12.02 12.26 10.72
CA LYS A 243 12.66 11.23 9.89
C LYS A 243 11.77 10.01 9.65
N LEU A 244 10.47 10.25 9.45
CA LEU A 244 9.52 9.19 9.11
C LEU A 244 9.63 8.87 7.62
N SER A 245 9.71 7.58 7.30
CA SER A 245 9.72 7.11 5.92
C SER A 245 8.32 7.20 5.30
N ILE A 246 8.25 7.65 4.05
CA ILE A 246 7.02 7.62 3.26
C ILE A 246 6.89 6.23 2.64
N ASN A 247 5.81 5.52 2.99
CA ASN A 247 5.46 4.21 2.47
C ASN A 247 4.27 4.28 1.51
N SER A 248 3.85 3.12 0.97
CA SER A 248 2.76 3.01 -0.01
C SER A 248 1.39 3.48 0.49
N LEU A 249 1.20 3.75 1.79
CA LEU A 249 -0.04 4.32 2.32
C LEU A 249 0.13 5.77 2.73
N THR A 250 1.21 6.09 3.47
CA THR A 250 1.45 7.44 3.99
C THR A 250 1.72 8.46 2.88
N VAL A 251 2.13 8.00 1.69
CA VAL A 251 2.21 8.84 0.47
C VAL A 251 0.88 9.50 0.09
N MET A 252 -0.26 8.95 0.52
CA MET A 252 -1.58 9.52 0.23
C MET A 252 -1.92 10.73 1.11
N ILE A 253 -1.20 10.94 2.22
CA ILE A 253 -1.48 11.99 3.22
C ILE A 253 -1.54 13.39 2.58
N PRO A 254 -0.54 13.85 1.79
CA PRO A 254 -0.60 15.16 1.14
C PRO A 254 -1.82 15.31 0.23
N SER A 255 -2.11 14.29 -0.57
CA SER A 255 -3.26 14.29 -1.49
C SER A 255 -4.58 14.41 -0.74
N PHE A 256 -4.73 13.67 0.37
CA PHE A 256 -5.95 13.69 1.18
C PHE A 256 -6.17 15.07 1.81
N ILE A 257 -5.13 15.67 2.39
CA ILE A 257 -5.22 17.01 2.99
C ILE A 257 -5.55 18.06 1.93
N ILE A 258 -4.96 17.99 0.72
CA ILE A 258 -5.27 18.90 -0.39
C ILE A 258 -6.74 18.79 -0.78
N ILE A 259 -7.20 17.57 -1.06
CA ILE A 259 -8.56 17.32 -1.57
C ILE A 259 -9.60 17.76 -0.52
N ILE A 260 -9.49 17.22 0.69
CA ILE A 260 -10.46 17.43 1.78
C ILE A 260 -10.40 18.88 2.28
N GLY A 261 -9.21 19.40 2.52
CA GLY A 261 -9.02 20.74 3.09
C GLY A 261 -9.41 21.87 2.13
N SER A 262 -9.46 21.62 0.82
CA SER A 262 -9.87 22.63 -0.17
C SER A 262 -11.31 23.13 0.02
N ALA A 263 -12.17 22.29 0.60
CA ALA A 263 -13.57 22.63 0.88
C ALA A 263 -13.69 23.84 1.82
N TYR A 264 -12.83 23.94 2.84
CA TYR A 264 -12.88 25.02 3.83
C TYR A 264 -12.65 26.39 3.19
N GLY A 265 -11.64 26.49 2.32
CA GLY A 265 -11.38 27.69 1.55
C GLY A 265 -12.56 28.06 0.65
N MET A 266 -13.19 27.05 0.01
CA MET A 266 -14.37 27.24 -0.82
C MET A 266 -15.58 27.76 -0.02
N HIS A 267 -15.86 27.22 1.17
CA HIS A 267 -16.94 27.68 2.05
C HIS A 267 -16.71 29.13 2.48
N PHE A 268 -15.51 29.43 2.97
CA PHE A 268 -15.15 30.79 3.40
C PHE A 268 -15.28 31.81 2.26
N LEU A 269 -14.73 31.52 1.07
CA LEU A 269 -14.79 32.45 -0.06
C LEU A 269 -16.20 32.61 -0.63
N SER A 270 -17.00 31.54 -0.63
CA SER A 270 -18.41 31.61 -1.02
C SER A 270 -19.17 32.59 -0.13
N ARG A 271 -18.99 32.46 1.19
CA ARG A 271 -19.63 33.35 2.16
C ARG A 271 -19.08 34.77 2.10
N PHE A 272 -17.79 34.92 1.80
CA PHE A 272 -17.18 36.21 1.57
C PHE A 272 -17.81 36.95 0.37
N GLU A 273 -18.06 36.27 -0.75
CA GLU A 273 -18.74 36.88 -1.91
C GLU A 273 -20.17 37.32 -1.58
N GLU A 274 -20.90 36.58 -0.74
CA GLU A 274 -22.23 36.97 -0.27
C GLU A 274 -22.17 38.23 0.61
N ASN A 275 -21.16 38.32 1.47
CA ASN A 275 -20.95 39.42 2.40
C ASN A 275 -20.22 40.63 1.79
N ILE A 276 -19.78 40.58 0.52
CA ILE A 276 -18.88 41.58 -0.09
C ILE A 276 -19.47 43.01 -0.12
N HIS A 277 -20.80 43.11 -0.11
CA HIS A 277 -21.57 44.36 -0.10
C HIS A 277 -21.68 45.01 1.27
N MET A 278 -21.38 44.26 2.33
CA MET A 278 -21.59 44.68 3.70
C MET A 278 -20.34 45.41 4.22
N LYS A 279 -20.55 46.42 5.08
CA LYS A 279 -19.46 47.04 5.84
C LYS A 279 -18.77 45.94 6.67
N ASN A 280 -17.43 45.90 6.61
CA ASN A 280 -16.61 44.86 7.27
C ASN A 280 -16.86 43.41 6.81
N ALA A 281 -17.15 43.19 5.52
CA ALA A 281 -17.39 41.88 4.89
C ALA A 281 -16.49 40.73 5.41
N VAL A 282 -15.17 40.97 5.49
CA VAL A 282 -14.19 39.97 5.97
C VAL A 282 -14.44 39.59 7.42
N ARG A 283 -14.66 40.56 8.32
CA ARG A 283 -14.88 40.30 9.75
C ARG A 283 -16.19 39.53 9.99
N ARG A 284 -17.23 39.87 9.22
CA ARG A 284 -18.51 39.17 9.27
C ARG A 284 -18.38 37.72 8.80
N THR A 285 -17.71 37.50 7.68
CA THR A 285 -17.47 36.15 7.14
C THR A 285 -16.73 35.28 8.14
N ILE A 286 -15.67 35.78 8.80
CA ILE A 286 -14.98 35.05 9.87
C ILE A 286 -15.96 34.68 11.00
N HIS A 287 -16.80 35.61 11.43
CA HIS A 287 -17.72 35.35 12.55
C HIS A 287 -18.76 34.28 12.20
N GLU A 288 -19.26 34.29 10.97
CA GLU A 288 -20.26 33.34 10.48
C GLU A 288 -19.66 31.95 10.18
N GLU A 289 -18.44 31.89 9.62
CA GLU A 289 -17.85 30.63 9.13
C GLU A 289 -16.85 29.96 10.09
N ARG A 290 -16.28 30.67 11.08
CA ARG A 290 -15.27 30.07 11.98
C ARG A 290 -15.76 28.82 12.73
N VAL A 291 -17.02 28.85 13.18
CA VAL A 291 -17.62 27.75 13.94
C VAL A 291 -17.99 26.59 13.00
N PRO A 292 -18.72 26.82 11.89
CA PRO A 292 -18.98 25.78 10.88
C PRO A 292 -17.71 25.08 10.36
N ILE A 293 -16.67 25.84 9.99
CA ILE A 293 -15.44 25.27 9.43
C ILE A 293 -14.70 24.41 10.47
N LEU A 294 -14.57 24.87 11.72
CA LEU A 294 -13.93 24.09 12.77
C LEU A 294 -14.72 22.82 13.10
N PHE A 295 -16.05 22.88 13.09
CA PHE A 295 -16.87 21.69 13.28
C PHE A 295 -16.74 20.71 12.13
N SER A 296 -16.76 21.17 10.88
CA SER A 296 -16.52 20.34 9.70
C SER A 296 -15.16 19.62 9.80
N ALA A 297 -14.11 20.34 10.20
CA ALA A 297 -12.80 19.75 10.46
C ALA A 297 -12.82 18.68 11.56
N LEU A 298 -13.42 18.97 12.72
CA LEU A 298 -13.54 18.00 13.81
C LEU A 298 -14.34 16.75 13.41
N THR A 299 -15.39 16.92 12.60
CA THR A 299 -16.21 15.80 12.13
C THR A 299 -15.44 14.91 11.17
N THR A 300 -14.63 15.51 10.30
CA THR A 300 -13.78 14.76 9.38
C THR A 300 -12.68 14.05 10.15
N MET A 301 -12.06 14.73 11.12
CA MET A 301 -11.07 14.14 12.03
C MET A 301 -11.65 12.95 12.79
N ALA A 302 -12.90 13.00 13.24
CA ALA A 302 -13.53 11.87 13.93
C ALA A 302 -13.60 10.60 13.05
N GLY A 303 -13.72 10.77 11.73
CA GLY A 303 -13.67 9.66 10.77
C GLY A 303 -12.27 9.05 10.63
N PHE A 304 -11.22 9.88 10.61
CA PHE A 304 -9.82 9.44 10.49
C PHE A 304 -9.19 9.01 11.82
N SER A 305 -9.67 9.52 12.96
CA SER A 305 -9.12 9.23 14.27
C SER A 305 -9.32 7.78 14.69
N SER A 306 -10.26 7.05 14.06
CA SER A 306 -10.37 5.61 14.25
C SER A 306 -9.13 4.84 13.82
N TYR A 307 -8.28 5.41 12.95
CA TYR A 307 -7.05 4.75 12.48
C TYR A 307 -5.92 4.79 13.50
N ILE A 308 -5.97 5.76 14.41
CA ILE A 308 -5.02 5.89 15.52
C ILE A 308 -5.12 4.69 16.48
N LEU A 309 -6.27 4.02 16.50
CA LEU A 309 -6.55 2.88 17.38
C LEU A 309 -6.34 1.52 16.69
N LEU A 310 -5.79 1.50 15.48
CA LEU A 310 -5.51 0.26 14.74
C LEU A 310 -4.11 -0.25 15.06
N ASP A 311 -3.89 -1.56 14.93
CA ASP A 311 -2.63 -2.19 15.33
C ASP A 311 -1.46 -1.84 14.37
N MET A 312 -1.76 -1.46 13.12
CA MET A 312 -0.74 -1.19 12.09
C MET A 312 -0.18 0.25 12.16
N LYS A 313 1.15 0.37 12.19
CA LYS A 313 1.88 1.65 12.28
C LYS A 313 1.51 2.63 11.18
N ALA A 314 1.47 2.18 9.93
CA ALA A 314 1.14 3.02 8.78
C ALA A 314 -0.27 3.64 8.88
N PHE A 315 -1.23 2.93 9.47
CA PHE A 315 -2.59 3.45 9.69
C PHE A 315 -2.62 4.50 10.80
N GLN A 316 -1.89 4.28 11.89
CA GLN A 316 -1.79 5.23 12.99
C GLN A 316 -1.16 6.55 12.52
N GLU A 317 -0.04 6.48 11.79
CA GLU A 317 0.64 7.65 11.21
C GLU A 317 -0.31 8.43 10.29
N MET A 318 -0.99 7.72 9.38
CA MET A 318 -1.97 8.32 8.49
C MET A 318 -3.11 9.00 9.27
N GLY A 319 -3.65 8.35 10.31
CA GLY A 319 -4.66 8.92 11.19
C GLY A 319 -4.19 10.22 11.85
N ILE A 320 -2.99 10.24 12.41
CA ILE A 320 -2.40 11.40 13.10
C ILE A 320 -2.17 12.57 12.12
N PHE A 321 -1.47 12.31 11.00
CA PHE A 321 -1.05 13.36 10.08
C PHE A 321 -2.19 13.90 9.23
N VAL A 322 -3.14 13.06 8.80
CA VAL A 322 -4.33 13.54 8.09
C VAL A 322 -5.21 14.37 9.02
N CYS A 323 -5.46 13.92 10.27
CA CYS A 323 -6.23 14.70 11.24
C CYS A 323 -5.57 16.06 11.51
N SER A 324 -4.26 16.06 11.74
CA SER A 324 -3.48 17.28 11.98
C SER A 324 -3.51 18.22 10.77
N GLY A 325 -3.35 17.69 9.56
CA GLY A 325 -3.40 18.47 8.33
C GLY A 325 -4.78 19.08 8.05
N ILE A 326 -5.85 18.31 8.27
CA ILE A 326 -7.23 18.81 8.13
C ILE A 326 -7.49 19.93 9.14
N PHE A 327 -7.09 19.74 10.40
CA PHE A 327 -7.24 20.77 11.43
C PHE A 327 -6.44 22.04 11.11
N LEU A 328 -5.16 21.89 10.71
CA LEU A 328 -4.33 23.00 10.28
C LEU A 328 -4.92 23.75 9.09
N SER A 329 -5.47 23.02 8.10
CA SER A 329 -6.14 23.64 6.94
C SER A 329 -7.34 24.50 7.36
N ALA A 330 -8.14 24.03 8.32
CA ALA A 330 -9.25 24.81 8.89
C ALA A 330 -8.75 26.07 9.63
N ILE A 331 -7.68 25.93 10.43
CA ILE A 331 -7.05 27.07 11.13
C ILE A 331 -6.48 28.08 10.13
N PHE A 332 -5.76 27.64 9.09
CA PHE A 332 -5.23 28.51 8.04
C PHE A 332 -6.34 29.16 7.22
N THR A 333 -7.46 28.50 7.01
CA THR A 333 -8.63 29.11 6.36
C THR A 333 -9.17 30.29 7.17
N ILE A 334 -9.19 30.19 8.50
CA ILE A 334 -9.72 31.27 9.37
C ILE A 334 -8.68 32.37 9.64
N THR A 335 -7.38 32.07 9.55
CA THR A 335 -6.29 32.99 9.91
C THR A 335 -5.59 33.61 8.71
N VAL A 336 -5.19 32.80 7.72
CA VAL A 336 -4.41 33.21 6.54
C VAL A 336 -5.33 33.82 5.49
N LEU A 337 -6.39 33.12 5.10
CA LEU A 337 -7.27 33.50 3.99
C LEU A 337 -7.88 34.92 4.12
N PRO A 338 -8.33 35.38 5.31
CA PRO A 338 -8.90 36.72 5.44
C PRO A 338 -7.92 37.87 5.17
N GLY A 339 -6.61 37.63 5.31
CA GLY A 339 -5.59 38.61 4.96
C GLY A 339 -5.33 38.66 3.45
N LEU A 340 -5.46 37.53 2.75
CA LEU A 340 -5.19 37.43 1.31
C LEU A 340 -6.33 37.96 0.45
N VAL A 341 -7.56 37.91 0.95
CA VAL A 341 -8.74 38.40 0.23
C VAL A 341 -8.77 39.93 0.20
N THR A 342 -9.09 40.49 -0.98
CA THR A 342 -9.25 41.94 -1.16
C THR A 342 -10.72 42.26 -1.46
N PRO A 343 -11.39 43.11 -0.65
CA PRO A 343 -12.75 43.53 -0.95
C PRO A 343 -12.71 44.51 -2.12
N LYS A 344 -12.91 44.01 -3.34
CA LYS A 344 -13.31 44.82 -4.49
C LYS A 344 -14.83 44.83 -4.54
N ALA A 345 -15.44 45.98 -4.83
CA ALA A 345 -16.89 46.07 -5.02
C ALA A 345 -17.33 45.06 -6.09
N GLY A 346 -18.00 43.99 -5.65
CA GLY A 346 -18.72 43.07 -6.52
C GLY A 346 -20.17 43.52 -6.65
N THR A 347 -20.92 42.95 -7.59
CA THR A 347 -22.39 43.05 -7.63
C THR A 347 -23.00 41.86 -6.89
N LYS A 348 -24.17 42.03 -6.26
CA LYS A 348 -24.86 40.94 -5.54
C LYS A 348 -25.38 40.00 -6.60
N ARG A 349 -24.78 38.82 -6.71
CA ARG A 349 -25.24 37.81 -7.65
C ARG A 349 -26.40 37.07 -6.98
N GLU A 350 -27.60 37.27 -7.51
CA GLU A 350 -28.69 36.35 -7.26
C GLU A 350 -28.36 35.02 -7.93
N VAL A 351 -28.35 33.96 -7.15
CA VAL A 351 -28.12 32.62 -7.64
C VAL A 351 -29.41 31.85 -7.42
N LEU A 352 -29.99 31.36 -8.52
CA LEU A 352 -31.15 30.48 -8.46
C LEU A 352 -30.75 29.16 -7.78
N PRO A 353 -31.58 28.63 -6.86
CA PRO A 353 -31.35 27.32 -6.28
C PRO A 353 -31.41 26.23 -7.38
N PRO A 354 -30.66 25.14 -7.24
CA PRO A 354 -30.80 24.00 -8.14
C PRO A 354 -32.24 23.48 -8.10
N ARG A 355 -32.79 23.11 -9.27
CA ARG A 355 -34.12 22.49 -9.35
C ARG A 355 -34.14 21.20 -8.53
N ASP A 356 -35.23 21.01 -7.79
CA ASP A 356 -35.46 19.76 -7.05
C ASP A 356 -35.52 18.57 -8.01
N VAL A 357 -35.11 17.40 -7.51
CA VAL A 357 -35.04 16.15 -8.27
C VAL A 357 -36.45 15.63 -8.56
N HIS A 358 -36.68 15.13 -9.77
CA HIS A 358 -38.00 14.63 -10.17
C HIS A 358 -38.49 13.49 -9.23
N PRO A 359 -39.78 13.48 -8.81
CA PRO A 359 -40.28 12.50 -7.83
C PRO A 359 -40.11 11.03 -8.22
N LEU A 360 -40.17 10.69 -9.51
CA LEU A 360 -39.91 9.33 -10.00
C LEU A 360 -38.47 8.90 -9.74
N VAL A 361 -37.51 9.80 -9.94
CA VAL A 361 -36.09 9.53 -9.68
C VAL A 361 -35.86 9.33 -8.18
N LYS A 362 -36.48 10.17 -7.33
CA LYS A 362 -36.42 9.99 -5.87
C LYS A 362 -36.93 8.61 -5.45
N ARG A 363 -38.08 8.17 -5.98
CA ARG A 363 -38.64 6.83 -5.70
C ARG A 363 -37.72 5.71 -6.19
N ALA A 364 -37.18 5.82 -7.40
CA ALA A 364 -36.26 4.84 -7.95
C ALA A 364 -34.99 4.70 -7.08
N VAL A 365 -34.37 5.81 -6.70
CA VAL A 365 -33.19 5.81 -5.81
C VAL A 365 -33.51 5.15 -4.47
N ILE A 366 -34.65 5.46 -3.86
CA ILE A 366 -35.07 4.83 -2.59
C ILE A 366 -35.21 3.31 -2.76
N TRP A 367 -35.86 2.84 -3.83
CA TRP A 367 -36.02 1.41 -4.09
C TRP A 367 -34.68 0.71 -4.34
N VAL A 368 -33.78 1.34 -5.08
CA VAL A 368 -32.41 0.82 -5.28
C VAL A 368 -31.68 0.71 -3.95
N VAL A 369 -31.73 1.74 -3.10
CA VAL A 369 -31.12 1.72 -1.77
C VAL A 369 -31.68 0.59 -0.90
N VAL A 370 -33.00 0.41 -0.89
CA VAL A 370 -33.65 -0.67 -0.13
C VAL A 370 -33.23 -2.04 -0.66
N ALA A 371 -33.29 -2.25 -1.98
CA ALA A 371 -32.89 -3.51 -2.60
C ALA A 371 -31.41 -3.83 -2.31
N THR A 372 -30.52 -2.86 -2.49
CA THR A 372 -29.09 -3.00 -2.20
C THR A 372 -28.84 -3.29 -0.73
N SER A 373 -29.57 -2.66 0.18
CA SER A 373 -29.42 -2.89 1.63
C SER A 373 -29.87 -4.30 2.05
N ILE A 374 -30.86 -4.88 1.37
CA ILE A 374 -31.33 -6.25 1.62
C ILE A 374 -30.35 -7.28 1.04
N VAL A 375 -29.81 -7.02 -0.15
CA VAL A 375 -28.92 -7.95 -0.86
C VAL A 375 -27.46 -7.86 -0.37
N SER A 376 -27.08 -6.76 0.29
CA SER A 376 -25.70 -6.51 0.70
C SER A 376 -25.05 -7.61 1.55
N PRO A 377 -25.73 -8.30 2.52
CA PRO A 377 -25.05 -9.33 3.31
C PRO A 377 -24.55 -10.49 2.45
N LEU A 378 -25.30 -10.86 1.40
CA LEU A 378 -24.91 -11.91 0.46
C LEU A 378 -23.74 -11.47 -0.43
N LEU A 379 -23.74 -10.21 -0.87
CA LEU A 379 -22.67 -9.67 -1.71
C LEU A 379 -21.35 -9.51 -0.94
N ILE A 380 -21.42 -9.05 0.32
CA ILE A 380 -20.22 -8.80 1.13
C ILE A 380 -19.40 -10.07 1.35
N ILE A 381 -20.04 -11.23 1.48
CA ILE A 381 -19.36 -12.53 1.64
C ILE A 381 -18.55 -12.92 0.38
N THR A 382 -18.85 -12.31 -0.78
CA THR A 382 -18.17 -12.62 -2.06
C THR A 382 -16.92 -11.77 -2.34
N ILE A 383 -16.58 -10.83 -1.45
CA ILE A 383 -15.43 -9.94 -1.61
C ILE A 383 -14.12 -10.75 -1.54
N PRO A 384 -13.22 -10.64 -2.52
CA PRO A 384 -11.93 -11.33 -2.46
C PRO A 384 -11.05 -10.73 -1.36
N MET A 385 -10.31 -11.57 -0.62
CA MET A 385 -9.45 -11.13 0.51
C MET A 385 -8.01 -11.66 0.41
N THR A 386 -7.59 -12.12 -0.76
CA THR A 386 -6.23 -12.60 -1.00
C THR A 386 -5.37 -11.44 -1.48
N ILE A 387 -4.29 -11.13 -0.75
CA ILE A 387 -3.30 -10.16 -1.16
C ILE A 387 -2.18 -10.89 -1.90
N ASP A 388 -1.78 -10.32 -3.03
CA ASP A 388 -0.62 -10.71 -3.80
C ASP A 388 0.05 -9.41 -4.24
N GLN A 389 1.33 -9.25 -3.90
CA GLN A 389 2.10 -8.04 -4.20
C GLN A 389 2.10 -7.71 -5.70
N TYR A 390 2.12 -8.72 -6.56
CA TYR A 390 2.11 -8.54 -8.01
C TYR A 390 0.75 -8.06 -8.50
N ASN A 391 -0.36 -8.42 -7.82
CA ASN A 391 -1.71 -7.96 -8.18
C ASN A 391 -1.93 -6.46 -7.92
N PHE A 392 -0.99 -5.77 -7.26
CA PHE A 392 -1.03 -4.30 -7.17
C PHE A 392 -0.62 -3.60 -8.46
N PHE A 393 -0.05 -4.32 -9.42
CA PHE A 393 0.33 -3.78 -10.72
C PHE A 393 -0.69 -4.18 -11.79
N LYS A 394 -0.87 -3.31 -12.80
CA LYS A 394 -1.77 -3.60 -13.93
C LYS A 394 -1.27 -4.83 -14.70
N GLU A 395 -2.19 -5.56 -15.34
CA GLU A 395 -1.89 -6.84 -16.01
C GLU A 395 -0.89 -6.74 -17.16
N ASP A 396 -0.78 -5.54 -17.76
CA ASP A 396 0.13 -5.15 -18.84
C ASP A 396 1.48 -4.59 -18.35
N SER A 397 1.70 -4.51 -17.03
CA SER A 397 2.98 -4.05 -16.48
C SER A 397 4.12 -5.06 -16.70
N GLU A 398 5.34 -4.53 -16.83
CA GLU A 398 6.57 -5.33 -17.00
C GLU A 398 6.72 -6.38 -15.89
N ILE A 399 6.50 -6.00 -14.62
CA ILE A 399 6.64 -6.93 -13.49
C ILE A 399 5.63 -8.08 -13.51
N ARG A 400 4.39 -7.85 -13.98
CA ARG A 400 3.38 -8.90 -14.15
C ARG A 400 3.74 -9.86 -15.28
N GLU A 401 4.35 -9.35 -16.34
CA GLU A 401 4.87 -10.16 -17.44
C GLU A 401 6.09 -10.98 -17.00
N SER A 402 7.03 -10.38 -16.25
CA SER A 402 8.16 -11.08 -15.65
C SER A 402 7.69 -12.21 -14.73
N ALA A 403 6.64 -11.97 -13.91
CA ALA A 403 6.05 -12.98 -13.03
C ALA A 403 5.47 -14.17 -13.78
N ARG A 404 4.76 -13.93 -14.90
CA ARG A 404 4.28 -15.01 -15.77
C ARG A 404 5.44 -15.78 -16.37
N THR A 405 6.44 -15.08 -16.91
CA THR A 405 7.63 -15.68 -17.52
C THR A 405 8.39 -16.55 -16.52
N MET A 406 8.60 -16.06 -15.30
CA MET A 406 9.27 -16.79 -14.23
C MET A 406 8.55 -18.09 -13.89
N LYS A 407 7.24 -18.03 -13.74
CA LYS A 407 6.40 -19.19 -13.44
C LYS A 407 6.36 -20.19 -14.59
N GLU A 408 6.31 -19.73 -15.83
CA GLU A 408 6.31 -20.58 -17.04
C GLU A 408 7.67 -21.23 -17.30
N ALA A 409 8.76 -20.50 -17.09
CA ALA A 409 10.12 -20.96 -17.38
C ALA A 409 10.71 -21.85 -16.28
N PHE A 410 10.50 -21.49 -15.01
CA PHE A 410 11.16 -22.14 -13.87
C PHE A 410 10.17 -22.82 -12.90
N GLY A 411 8.86 -22.60 -13.05
CA GLY A 411 7.84 -23.28 -12.24
C GLY A 411 7.67 -22.70 -10.82
N TRP A 412 8.35 -21.61 -10.48
CA TRP A 412 8.22 -20.92 -9.19
C TRP A 412 8.16 -19.40 -9.36
N LEU A 413 7.76 -18.69 -8.31
CA LEU A 413 7.59 -17.24 -8.30
C LEU A 413 8.05 -16.59 -7.00
N THR A 414 7.92 -17.30 -5.88
CA THR A 414 8.36 -16.83 -4.56
C THR A 414 9.28 -17.85 -3.92
N ASN A 415 10.10 -17.39 -2.98
CA ASN A 415 10.92 -18.25 -2.13
C ASN A 415 10.60 -17.99 -0.65
N TYR A 416 10.81 -19.01 0.16
CA TYR A 416 10.77 -18.94 1.61
C TYR A 416 12.09 -19.50 2.13
N THR A 417 12.67 -18.85 3.12
CA THR A 417 13.85 -19.35 3.81
C THR A 417 13.42 -20.03 5.10
N LEU A 418 13.74 -21.31 5.23
CA LEU A 418 13.72 -22.00 6.51
C LEU A 418 15.15 -22.13 7.03
N MET A 419 15.46 -21.40 8.09
CA MET A 419 16.71 -21.47 8.81
C MET A 419 16.62 -22.52 9.91
N VAL A 420 17.66 -23.35 10.01
CA VAL A 420 17.82 -24.38 11.05
C VAL A 420 19.12 -24.13 11.79
N GLU A 421 19.03 -23.86 13.09
CA GLU A 421 20.19 -23.59 13.94
C GLU A 421 20.18 -24.49 15.18
N PRO A 422 21.36 -24.86 15.74
CA PRO A 422 21.41 -25.63 16.97
C PRO A 422 20.77 -24.89 18.15
N ALA A 423 19.93 -25.59 18.92
CA ALA A 423 19.35 -25.04 20.13
C ALA A 423 20.47 -24.62 21.11
N LYS A 424 20.34 -23.41 21.68
CA LYS A 424 21.29 -22.78 22.63
C LYS A 424 22.61 -22.28 22.02
N GLY A 425 22.68 -22.02 20.71
CA GLY A 425 23.84 -21.37 20.08
C GLY A 425 25.13 -22.21 20.13
N ALA A 426 25.01 -23.53 20.25
CA ALA A 426 26.13 -24.45 20.11
C ALA A 426 26.59 -24.51 18.65
N SER A 427 27.87 -24.85 18.40
CA SER A 427 28.37 -25.07 17.03
C SER A 427 27.59 -26.16 16.30
N ILE A 428 27.34 -25.98 15.01
CA ILE A 428 26.73 -27.01 14.16
C ILE A 428 27.56 -28.30 14.26
N SER A 429 26.95 -29.31 14.87
CA SER A 429 27.45 -30.69 14.91
C SER A 429 26.25 -31.60 14.84
N PHE A 430 26.15 -32.38 13.76
CA PHE A 430 25.07 -33.32 13.57
C PHE A 430 25.53 -34.73 13.95
N THR A 431 24.74 -35.41 14.78
CA THR A 431 24.83 -36.86 14.93
C THR A 431 24.24 -37.55 13.68
N GLY A 432 24.59 -38.82 13.44
CA GLY A 432 24.04 -39.58 12.31
C GLY A 432 22.51 -39.57 12.28
N ASP A 433 21.89 -39.84 13.42
CA ASP A 433 20.44 -39.80 13.59
C ASP A 433 19.84 -38.41 13.28
N GLN A 434 20.55 -37.33 13.59
CA GLN A 434 20.09 -35.97 13.29
C GLN A 434 20.13 -35.68 11.78
N VAL A 435 21.17 -36.15 11.08
CA VAL A 435 21.26 -36.01 9.62
C VAL A 435 20.13 -36.78 8.94
N GLU A 436 19.88 -38.02 9.34
CA GLU A 436 18.81 -38.86 8.77
C GLU A 436 17.43 -38.24 8.99
N ASN A 437 17.16 -37.70 10.19
CA ASN A 437 15.90 -37.01 10.47
C ASN A 437 15.74 -35.72 9.65
N LEU A 438 16.80 -34.93 9.48
CA LEU A 438 16.76 -33.72 8.66
C LEU A 438 16.60 -34.02 7.17
N GLU A 439 17.19 -35.11 6.68
CA GLU A 439 17.00 -35.57 5.30
C GLU A 439 15.56 -36.04 5.07
N ALA A 440 15.00 -36.83 5.99
CA ALA A 440 13.59 -37.23 5.94
C ALA A 440 12.65 -36.01 6.00
N PHE A 441 13.01 -35.00 6.81
CA PHE A 441 12.28 -33.74 6.87
C PHE A 441 12.35 -32.94 5.56
N GLU A 442 13.52 -32.88 4.91
CA GLU A 442 13.66 -32.25 3.59
C GLU A 442 12.74 -32.91 2.54
N GLN A 443 12.60 -34.23 2.56
CA GLN A 443 11.68 -34.94 1.66
C GLN A 443 10.21 -34.62 1.96
N GLU A 444 9.85 -34.46 3.24
CA GLU A 444 8.51 -33.98 3.62
C GLU A 444 8.25 -32.56 3.10
N LEU A 445 9.25 -31.65 3.15
CA LEU A 445 9.14 -30.30 2.59
C LEU A 445 8.91 -30.34 1.07
N LYS A 446 9.64 -31.19 0.34
CA LYS A 446 9.47 -31.39 -1.11
C LYS A 446 8.06 -31.91 -1.48
N GLY A 447 7.38 -32.59 -0.55
CA GLY A 447 6.02 -33.11 -0.73
C GLY A 447 4.89 -32.13 -0.39
N ILE A 448 5.19 -30.92 0.11
CA ILE A 448 4.17 -29.92 0.45
C ILE A 448 3.51 -29.39 -0.82
N GLU A 449 2.18 -29.35 -0.84
CA GLU A 449 1.41 -28.79 -1.96
C GLU A 449 1.81 -27.32 -2.20
N GLY A 450 2.12 -26.97 -3.46
CA GLY A 450 2.53 -25.63 -3.87
C GLY A 450 4.04 -25.40 -3.89
N VAL A 451 4.82 -26.26 -3.21
CA VAL A 451 6.28 -26.25 -3.27
C VAL A 451 6.72 -26.84 -4.61
N SER A 452 7.46 -26.05 -5.38
CA SER A 452 8.01 -26.46 -6.68
C SER A 452 9.39 -27.09 -6.53
N LYS A 453 10.21 -26.55 -5.62
CA LYS A 453 11.58 -27.00 -5.39
C LYS A 453 12.01 -26.65 -3.97
N VAL A 454 12.77 -27.54 -3.34
CA VAL A 454 13.50 -27.24 -2.10
C VAL A 454 14.98 -27.35 -2.43
N LEU A 455 15.72 -26.29 -2.21
CA LEU A 455 17.18 -26.25 -2.35
C LEU A 455 17.79 -26.28 -0.95
N SER A 456 18.61 -27.30 -0.69
CA SER A 456 19.27 -27.50 0.59
C SER A 456 20.67 -28.09 0.44
N LEU A 457 21.44 -28.13 1.53
CA LEU A 457 22.71 -28.85 1.57
C LEU A 457 22.59 -30.37 1.36
N PHE A 458 21.41 -30.95 1.58
CA PHE A 458 21.19 -32.38 1.44
C PHE A 458 21.23 -32.81 -0.04
N ASP A 459 20.78 -31.95 -0.95
CA ASP A 459 20.89 -32.20 -2.39
C ASP A 459 22.37 -32.27 -2.80
N LEU A 460 23.20 -31.32 -2.35
CA LEU A 460 24.64 -31.34 -2.60
C LEU A 460 25.33 -32.55 -1.97
N SER A 461 24.96 -32.90 -0.73
CA SER A 461 25.50 -34.06 -0.03
C SER A 461 25.23 -35.36 -0.79
N ARG A 462 24.04 -35.51 -1.36
CA ARG A 462 23.61 -36.70 -2.12
C ARG A 462 24.27 -36.79 -3.49
N GLU A 463 24.33 -35.67 -4.22
CA GLU A 463 25.00 -35.55 -5.52
C GLU A 463 26.49 -35.90 -5.43
N THR A 464 27.17 -35.39 -4.40
CA THR A 464 28.63 -35.55 -4.23
C THR A 464 29.03 -36.79 -3.43
N ASN A 465 28.05 -37.47 -2.82
CA ASN A 465 28.23 -38.55 -1.86
C ASN A 465 29.14 -38.16 -0.67
N VAL A 466 29.10 -36.89 -0.27
CA VAL A 466 29.84 -36.33 0.87
C VAL A 466 28.92 -36.28 2.08
N PRO A 467 29.27 -36.88 3.24
CA PRO A 467 28.49 -36.75 4.46
C PRO A 467 28.28 -35.28 4.87
N LEU A 468 27.07 -34.91 5.28
CA LEU A 468 26.70 -33.54 5.62
C LEU A 468 27.67 -32.82 6.58
N PRO A 469 28.17 -33.44 7.67
CA PRO A 469 29.15 -32.77 8.55
C PRO A 469 30.45 -32.40 7.84
N LEU A 470 30.89 -33.21 6.88
CA LEU A 470 32.05 -32.91 6.04
C LEU A 470 31.71 -31.84 5.00
N MET A 471 30.51 -31.89 4.41
CA MET A 471 30.06 -30.88 3.45
C MET A 471 30.05 -29.48 4.07
N ILE A 472 29.50 -29.33 5.28
CA ILE A 472 29.48 -28.05 5.99
C ILE A 472 30.89 -27.55 6.24
N ARG A 473 31.80 -28.45 6.65
CA ARG A 473 33.19 -28.10 6.87
C ARG A 473 33.88 -27.67 5.57
N VAL A 474 33.62 -28.36 4.47
CA VAL A 474 34.13 -28.02 3.12
C VAL A 474 33.59 -26.66 2.69
N LEU A 475 32.29 -26.41 2.79
CA LEU A 475 31.69 -25.13 2.40
C LEU A 475 32.22 -23.97 3.25
N ASN A 476 32.49 -24.20 4.54
CA ASN A 476 33.11 -23.19 5.40
C ASN A 476 34.62 -23.03 5.19
N SER A 477 35.32 -24.03 4.65
CA SER A 477 36.79 -24.01 4.51
C SER A 477 37.29 -23.65 3.12
N THR A 478 36.46 -23.79 2.09
CA THR A 478 36.93 -23.75 0.70
C THR A 478 36.49 -22.45 0.04
N GLU A 479 37.44 -21.69 -0.52
CA GLU A 479 37.16 -20.59 -1.45
C GLU A 479 36.45 -21.06 -2.74
N ALA A 480 36.38 -22.38 -2.98
CA ALA A 480 35.89 -23.00 -4.21
C ALA A 480 34.42 -22.71 -4.57
N PHE A 481 33.59 -22.33 -3.59
CA PHE A 481 32.21 -21.90 -3.83
C PHE A 481 32.03 -20.38 -3.68
N GLY A 482 33.09 -19.64 -3.35
CA GLY A 482 33.06 -18.21 -3.07
C GLY A 482 31.99 -17.82 -2.05
N ASP A 483 31.43 -16.62 -2.21
CA ASP A 483 30.30 -16.12 -1.40
C ASP A 483 28.98 -16.86 -1.66
N SER A 484 28.94 -17.80 -2.62
CA SER A 484 27.74 -18.59 -2.95
C SER A 484 27.42 -19.67 -1.91
N THR A 485 28.35 -19.99 -0.99
CA THR A 485 28.10 -20.89 0.15
C THR A 485 27.05 -20.34 1.12
N SER A 486 26.97 -19.00 1.22
CA SER A 486 26.00 -18.28 2.06
C SER A 486 24.54 -18.53 1.66
N LEU A 487 24.30 -19.03 0.44
CA LEU A 487 22.97 -19.45 0.00
C LEU A 487 22.45 -20.68 0.76
N LEU A 488 23.33 -21.45 1.41
CA LEU A 488 22.99 -22.75 2.01
C LEU A 488 23.48 -22.91 3.46
N VAL A 489 24.59 -22.27 3.84
CA VAL A 489 25.12 -22.32 5.21
C VAL A 489 25.77 -21.01 5.61
N SER A 490 25.61 -20.67 6.88
CA SER A 490 26.40 -19.67 7.61
C SER A 490 26.98 -20.35 8.86
N ASP A 491 28.01 -19.77 9.49
CA ASP A 491 28.87 -20.36 10.54
C ASP A 491 28.15 -21.26 11.57
N ASN A 492 26.89 -20.96 11.88
CA ASN A 492 26.07 -21.77 12.78
C ASN A 492 24.61 -22.06 12.35
N ALA A 493 24.27 -21.85 11.07
CA ALA A 493 22.91 -22.12 10.58
C ALA A 493 22.89 -22.76 9.18
N ILE A 494 21.93 -23.66 8.95
CA ILE A 494 21.62 -24.23 7.62
C ILE A 494 20.41 -23.51 7.04
N ARG A 495 20.47 -23.22 5.74
CA ARG A 495 19.39 -22.63 4.95
C ARG A 495 18.71 -23.69 4.08
N PHE A 496 17.39 -23.78 4.18
CA PHE A 496 16.53 -24.44 3.22
C PHE A 496 15.77 -23.37 2.44
N ASN A 497 16.00 -23.29 1.13
CA ASN A 497 15.26 -22.39 0.26
C ASN A 497 14.09 -23.16 -0.36
N ILE A 498 12.87 -22.78 0.01
CA ILE A 498 11.63 -23.42 -0.42
C ILE A 498 11.01 -22.53 -1.51
N PHE A 499 11.07 -22.96 -2.75
CA PHE A 499 10.51 -22.24 -3.90
C PHE A 499 9.07 -22.66 -4.14
N SER A 500 8.18 -21.68 -4.27
CA SER A 500 6.74 -21.89 -4.46
C SER A 500 6.25 -21.28 -5.77
N SER A 501 5.31 -21.95 -6.40
CA SER A 501 4.60 -21.46 -7.60
C SER A 501 3.50 -20.45 -7.29
N GLN A 502 3.23 -20.20 -6.00
CA GLN A 502 2.16 -19.34 -5.49
C GLN A 502 2.74 -18.13 -4.74
N SER A 503 2.05 -17.00 -4.83
CA SER A 503 2.48 -15.69 -4.28
C SER A 503 1.42 -15.01 -3.41
N ASP A 504 0.24 -15.62 -3.25
CA ASP A 504 -0.84 -15.03 -2.46
C ASP A 504 -0.74 -15.38 -0.97
N SER A 505 -1.30 -14.51 -0.15
CA SER A 505 -1.27 -14.62 1.32
C SER A 505 -1.88 -15.93 1.86
N LEU A 506 -2.94 -16.45 1.23
CA LEU A 506 -3.59 -17.69 1.68
C LEU A 506 -2.72 -18.92 1.42
N SER A 507 -2.06 -18.96 0.27
CA SER A 507 -1.09 -19.99 -0.06
C SER A 507 0.12 -19.95 0.88
N ALA A 508 0.57 -18.75 1.28
CA ALA A 508 1.64 -18.58 2.26
C ALA A 508 1.25 -19.09 3.66
N GLU A 509 0.03 -18.79 4.13
CA GLU A 509 -0.52 -19.31 5.39
C GLU A 509 -0.54 -20.85 5.40
N ARG A 510 -1.00 -21.46 4.29
CA ARG A 510 -1.04 -22.92 4.13
C ARG A 510 0.35 -23.54 4.11
N LEU A 511 1.29 -22.92 3.40
CA LEU A 511 2.69 -23.38 3.35
C LEU A 511 3.32 -23.31 4.75
N LYS A 512 3.17 -22.20 5.46
CA LYS A 512 3.65 -22.05 6.84
C LYS A 512 3.07 -23.14 7.75
N ALA A 513 1.76 -23.35 7.72
CA ALA A 513 1.10 -24.38 8.52
C ALA A 513 1.59 -25.80 8.15
N ALA A 514 1.86 -26.07 6.87
CA ALA A 514 2.41 -27.34 6.40
C ALA A 514 3.86 -27.55 6.86
N VAL A 515 4.71 -26.52 6.81
CA VAL A 515 6.09 -26.55 7.33
C VAL A 515 6.07 -26.78 8.84
N GLU A 516 5.27 -26.04 9.60
CA GLU A 516 5.13 -26.25 11.05
C GLU A 516 4.64 -27.66 11.39
N LYS A 517 3.70 -28.19 10.61
CA LYS A 517 3.23 -29.58 10.76
C LYS A 517 4.34 -30.58 10.46
N ALA A 518 5.15 -30.35 9.44
CA ALA A 518 6.31 -31.18 9.12
C ALA A 518 7.34 -31.16 10.26
N ILE A 519 7.65 -29.98 10.82
CA ILE A 519 8.55 -29.81 11.97
C ILE A 519 8.04 -30.62 13.18
N ARG A 520 6.73 -30.60 13.45
CA ARG A 520 6.12 -31.35 14.56
C ARG A 520 6.20 -32.88 14.42
N LYS A 521 6.39 -33.43 13.22
CA LYS A 521 6.56 -34.87 13.01
C LYS A 521 7.89 -35.40 13.56
N PHE A 522 8.87 -34.53 13.76
CA PHE A 522 10.23 -34.88 14.20
C PHE A 522 10.56 -34.23 15.56
N PRO A 523 9.93 -34.68 16.67
CA PRO A 523 10.03 -34.00 17.97
C PRO A 523 11.43 -33.99 18.57
N GLU A 524 12.28 -34.98 18.24
CA GLU A 524 13.68 -34.99 18.68
C GLU A 524 14.52 -33.92 17.97
N MET A 525 14.12 -33.45 16.77
CA MET A 525 14.77 -32.30 16.13
C MET A 525 14.44 -31.02 16.89
N ASN A 526 13.18 -30.81 17.31
CA ASN A 526 12.77 -29.60 18.04
C ASN A 526 13.45 -29.41 19.41
N LYS A 527 14.03 -30.47 19.97
CA LYS A 527 14.85 -30.36 21.19
C LYS A 527 16.26 -29.88 20.90
N ASN A 528 16.76 -30.17 19.71
CA ASN A 528 18.16 -29.97 19.31
C ASN A 528 18.35 -28.79 18.37
N PHE A 529 17.30 -28.36 17.68
CA PHE A 529 17.32 -27.31 16.67
C PHE A 529 16.17 -26.33 16.87
N GLU A 530 16.46 -25.06 16.57
CA GLU A 530 15.46 -24.00 16.41
C GLU A 530 15.21 -23.82 14.90
N PHE A 531 13.94 -23.67 14.55
CA PHE A 531 13.49 -23.50 13.17
C PHE A 531 12.87 -22.12 13.02
N THR A 532 13.39 -21.33 12.09
CA THR A 532 12.86 -20.00 11.76
C THR A 532 12.49 -19.98 10.28
N LEU A 533 11.19 -19.84 9.98
CA LEU A 533 10.70 -19.70 8.62
C LEU A 533 10.43 -18.22 8.37
N ALA A 534 10.96 -17.67 7.27
CA ALA A 534 10.62 -16.32 6.83
C ALA A 534 10.52 -16.23 5.31
N GLY A 535 9.84 -15.21 4.85
CA GLY A 535 9.73 -14.84 3.46
C GLY A 535 8.78 -13.67 3.30
N THR A 536 8.99 -12.87 2.26
CA THR A 536 8.22 -11.64 2.01
C THR A 536 6.73 -11.93 1.86
N THR A 537 6.35 -13.09 1.32
CA THR A 537 4.96 -13.52 1.23
C THR A 537 4.33 -13.79 2.60
N LEU A 538 5.10 -14.19 3.62
CA LEU A 538 4.62 -14.33 5.00
C LEU A 538 4.43 -12.97 5.68
N ILE A 539 5.29 -11.99 5.36
CA ILE A 539 5.07 -10.60 5.79
C ILE A 539 3.73 -10.10 5.22
N TRP A 540 3.47 -10.31 3.92
CA TRP A 540 2.18 -9.97 3.31
C TRP A 540 1.00 -10.74 3.91
N GLU A 541 1.20 -11.98 4.35
CA GLU A 541 0.20 -12.76 5.07
C GLU A 541 -0.14 -12.15 6.43
N SER A 542 0.87 -11.81 7.26
CA SER A 542 0.65 -11.13 8.55
C SER A 542 -0.10 -9.81 8.37
N VAL A 543 0.29 -9.04 7.35
CA VAL A 543 -0.41 -7.81 7.00
C VAL A 543 -1.87 -8.11 6.63
N ASN A 544 -2.13 -9.14 5.81
CA ASN A 544 -3.47 -9.51 5.35
C ASN A 544 -4.39 -9.99 6.48
N SER A 545 -3.88 -10.83 7.39
CA SER A 545 -4.65 -11.37 8.52
C SER A 545 -5.18 -10.26 9.45
N SER A 546 -4.46 -9.13 9.51
CA SER A 546 -4.83 -7.94 10.26
C SER A 546 -5.89 -7.07 9.57
N VAL A 547 -6.06 -7.15 8.24
CA VAL A 547 -6.93 -6.23 7.47
C VAL A 547 -8.39 -6.31 7.91
N VAL A 548 -8.95 -7.51 8.05
CA VAL A 548 -10.37 -7.71 8.36
C VAL A 548 -10.70 -7.18 9.76
N LYS A 549 -9.87 -7.56 10.74
CA LYS A 549 -10.00 -7.09 12.13
C LYS A 549 -9.92 -5.57 12.19
N ASN A 550 -8.92 -4.98 11.54
CA ASN A 550 -8.73 -3.53 11.49
C ASN A 550 -9.87 -2.81 10.77
N GLN A 551 -10.45 -3.40 9.72
CA GLN A 551 -11.62 -2.84 9.04
C GLN A 551 -12.86 -2.81 9.94
N ILE A 552 -13.15 -3.89 10.66
CA ILE A 552 -14.30 -3.96 11.57
C ILE A 552 -14.11 -2.97 12.72
N GLN A 553 -12.92 -2.96 13.33
CA GLN A 553 -12.58 -2.07 14.43
C GLN A 553 -12.69 -0.60 14.01
N SER A 554 -12.08 -0.20 12.89
CA SER A 554 -12.15 1.17 12.39
C SER A 554 -13.58 1.60 12.07
N LEU A 555 -14.40 0.73 11.46
CA LEU A 555 -15.79 1.03 11.13
C LEU A 555 -16.62 1.27 12.39
N ILE A 556 -16.54 0.38 13.38
CA ILE A 556 -17.29 0.50 14.64
C ILE A 556 -16.87 1.76 15.39
N VAL A 557 -15.56 2.01 15.51
CA VAL A 557 -15.06 3.17 16.25
C VAL A 557 -15.41 4.48 15.52
N SER A 558 -15.17 4.57 14.21
CA SER A 558 -15.50 5.75 13.41
C SER A 558 -16.99 6.07 13.51
N PHE A 559 -17.85 5.07 13.36
CA PHE A 559 -19.30 5.23 13.46
C PHE A 559 -19.73 5.67 14.87
N GLY A 560 -19.16 5.07 15.92
CA GLY A 560 -19.42 5.44 17.31
C GLY A 560 -19.03 6.89 17.61
N LEU A 561 -17.83 7.31 17.18
CA LEU A 561 -17.34 8.68 17.33
C LEU A 561 -18.22 9.68 16.57
N ILE A 562 -18.64 9.33 15.35
CA ILE A 562 -19.56 10.13 14.55
C ILE A 562 -20.90 10.31 15.27
N ILE A 563 -21.50 9.24 15.80
CA ILE A 563 -22.77 9.34 16.54
C ILE A 563 -22.61 10.24 17.77
N LEU A 564 -21.54 10.05 18.54
CA LEU A 564 -21.26 10.85 19.74
C LEU A 564 -21.14 12.33 19.39
N LEU A 565 -20.39 12.64 18.33
CA LEU A 565 -20.18 14.00 17.87
C LEU A 565 -21.49 14.62 17.35
N LEU A 566 -22.24 13.92 16.51
CA LEU A 566 -23.54 14.41 16.01
C LEU A 566 -24.55 14.61 17.14
N PHE A 567 -24.57 13.72 18.13
CA PHE A 567 -25.39 13.87 19.33
C PHE A 567 -24.98 15.10 20.14
N SER A 568 -23.68 15.37 20.29
CA SER A 568 -23.18 16.58 20.95
C SER A 568 -23.61 17.86 20.21
N ILE A 569 -23.54 17.86 18.86
CA ILE A 569 -23.94 19.00 18.02
C ILE A 569 -25.46 19.22 18.08
N PHE A 570 -26.25 18.17 17.84
CA PHE A 570 -27.69 18.33 17.71
C PHE A 570 -28.42 18.34 19.04
N ARG A 571 -27.85 17.71 20.07
CA ARG A 571 -28.50 17.44 21.37
C ARG A 571 -29.88 16.80 21.19
N SER A 572 -30.03 15.96 20.16
CA SER A 572 -31.29 15.36 19.77
C SER A 572 -31.05 14.03 19.09
N LEU A 573 -31.49 12.95 19.74
CA LEU A 573 -31.33 11.59 19.24
C LEU A 573 -31.99 11.40 17.87
N LYS A 574 -33.16 12.01 17.65
CA LYS A 574 -33.88 11.96 16.38
C LYS A 574 -33.07 12.57 15.23
N SER A 575 -32.52 13.78 15.42
CA SER A 575 -31.70 14.45 14.41
C SER A 575 -30.40 13.71 14.15
N THR A 576 -29.77 13.15 15.20
CA THR A 576 -28.58 12.31 15.06
C THR A 576 -28.87 11.09 14.19
N ILE A 577 -29.91 10.32 14.50
CA ILE A 577 -30.28 9.13 13.72
C ILE A 577 -30.55 9.51 12.26
N ILE A 578 -31.33 10.57 12.01
CA ILE A 578 -31.64 11.02 10.64
C ILE A 578 -30.36 11.36 9.87
N ALA A 579 -29.43 12.11 10.47
CA ALA A 579 -28.17 12.49 9.83
C ALA A 579 -27.23 11.29 9.58
N THR A 580 -27.32 10.24 10.41
CA THR A 580 -26.46 9.05 10.28
C THR A 580 -26.90 8.10 9.17
N ILE A 581 -28.17 8.12 8.74
CA ILE A 581 -28.69 7.17 7.73
C ILE A 581 -27.92 7.23 6.38
N PRO A 582 -27.73 8.41 5.73
CA PRO A 582 -26.97 8.47 4.48
C PRO A 582 -25.52 8.01 4.64
N ILE A 583 -24.92 8.25 5.81
CA ILE A 583 -23.54 7.91 6.14
C ILE A 583 -23.38 6.38 6.17
N LEU A 584 -24.24 5.69 6.93
CA LEU A 584 -24.22 4.23 7.04
C LEU A 584 -24.48 3.55 5.68
N LEU A 585 -25.45 4.07 4.92
CA LEU A 585 -25.77 3.56 3.59
C LEU A 585 -24.62 3.76 2.59
N THR A 586 -23.84 4.83 2.73
CA THR A 586 -22.66 5.06 1.89
C THR A 586 -21.55 4.08 2.22
N ALA A 587 -21.28 3.84 3.51
CA ALA A 587 -20.32 2.82 3.93
C ALA A 587 -20.73 1.42 3.45
N LEU A 588 -22.02 1.09 3.55
CA LEU A 588 -22.57 -0.18 3.05
C LEU A 588 -22.43 -0.31 1.53
N PHE A 589 -22.73 0.76 0.79
CA PHE A 589 -22.56 0.79 -0.66
C PHE A 589 -21.11 0.51 -1.06
N ASN A 590 -20.13 0.99 -0.30
CA ASN A 590 -18.72 0.77 -0.62
C ASN A 590 -18.37 -0.73 -0.66
N PHE A 591 -18.84 -1.52 0.31
CA PHE A 591 -18.64 -2.97 0.30
C PHE A 591 -19.42 -3.68 -0.82
N VAL A 592 -20.63 -3.21 -1.12
CA VAL A 592 -21.40 -3.72 -2.28
C VAL A 592 -20.65 -3.43 -3.58
N PHE A 593 -20.08 -2.24 -3.72
CA PHE A 593 -19.29 -1.86 -4.88
C PHE A 593 -18.07 -2.76 -5.02
N MET A 594 -17.36 -3.04 -3.92
CA MET A 594 -16.25 -3.99 -3.93
C MET A 594 -16.67 -5.38 -4.40
N ALA A 595 -17.79 -5.91 -3.90
CA ALA A 595 -18.31 -7.21 -4.31
C ALA A 595 -18.68 -7.27 -5.80
N VAL A 596 -19.38 -6.26 -6.31
CA VAL A 596 -19.85 -6.20 -7.71
C VAL A 596 -18.68 -6.03 -8.68
N PHE A 597 -17.71 -5.18 -8.36
CA PHE A 597 -16.56 -4.89 -9.22
C PHE A 597 -15.34 -5.77 -8.92
N ARG A 598 -15.47 -6.77 -8.04
CA ARG A 598 -14.41 -7.69 -7.62
C ARG A 598 -13.14 -6.97 -7.12
N ILE A 599 -13.32 -5.84 -6.44
CA ILE A 599 -12.21 -5.13 -5.79
C ILE A 599 -11.89 -5.86 -4.48
N PRO A 600 -10.65 -6.32 -4.27
CA PRO A 600 -10.29 -7.07 -3.08
C PRO A 600 -10.31 -6.18 -1.83
N LEU A 601 -10.69 -6.77 -0.69
CA LEU A 601 -10.45 -6.18 0.60
C LEU A 601 -8.96 -6.33 0.93
N SER A 602 -8.23 -5.27 0.62
CA SER A 602 -6.81 -5.10 0.91
C SER A 602 -6.59 -3.99 1.94
N ILE A 603 -5.34 -3.84 2.36
CA ILE A 603 -4.87 -2.82 3.30
C ILE A 603 -5.29 -1.40 2.88
N SER A 604 -5.17 -1.06 1.59
CA SER A 604 -5.52 0.29 1.12
C SER A 604 -7.04 0.51 1.09
N THR A 605 -7.80 -0.51 0.68
CA THR A 605 -9.27 -0.41 0.60
C THR A 605 -9.95 -0.45 1.98
N ALA A 606 -9.31 -1.08 2.98
CA ALA A 606 -9.86 -1.19 4.33
C ALA A 606 -10.00 0.17 5.04
N LEU A 607 -9.20 1.15 4.63
CA LEU A 607 -9.25 2.52 5.13
C LEU A 607 -10.35 3.36 4.47
N ILE A 608 -11.11 2.85 3.51
CA ILE A 608 -12.02 3.72 2.75
C ILE A 608 -13.34 3.90 3.47
N SER A 609 -13.89 2.84 4.05
CA SER A 609 -15.22 2.89 4.68
C SER A 609 -15.27 3.84 5.89
N GLY A 610 -14.26 3.83 6.77
CA GLY A 610 -14.16 4.76 7.92
C GLY A 610 -13.99 6.22 7.49
N MET A 611 -13.12 6.46 6.52
CA MET A 611 -12.81 7.78 5.97
C MET A 611 -14.03 8.38 5.25
N LEU A 612 -14.71 7.60 4.41
CA LEU A 612 -15.90 8.04 3.69
C LEU A 612 -16.99 8.51 4.64
N MET A 613 -17.17 7.84 5.78
CA MET A 613 -18.14 8.28 6.78
C MET A 613 -17.81 9.68 7.32
N GLY A 614 -16.53 9.96 7.58
CA GLY A 614 -16.04 11.28 8.00
C GLY A 614 -16.14 12.37 6.93
N LEU A 615 -16.19 12.03 5.64
CA LEU A 615 -16.35 13.00 4.55
C LEU A 615 -17.82 13.28 4.20
N VAL A 616 -18.66 12.25 4.21
CA VAL A 616 -20.09 12.37 3.86
C VAL A 616 -20.91 13.01 4.99
N ILE A 617 -20.46 12.87 6.24
CA ILE A 617 -21.11 13.48 7.40
C ILE A 617 -21.29 14.99 7.27
N ASP A 618 -20.33 15.68 6.65
CA ASP A 618 -20.37 17.14 6.48
C ASP A 618 -21.63 17.58 5.72
N TYR A 619 -21.99 16.83 4.67
CA TYR A 619 -23.21 17.08 3.89
C TYR A 619 -24.46 16.93 4.76
N ALA A 620 -24.51 15.87 5.57
CA ALA A 620 -25.63 15.58 6.45
C ALA A 620 -25.77 16.62 7.57
N ILE A 621 -24.65 17.09 8.13
CA ILE A 621 -24.62 18.13 9.15
C ILE A 621 -25.18 19.44 8.60
N HIS A 622 -24.64 19.92 7.47
CA HIS A 622 -25.07 21.17 6.88
C HIS A 622 -26.57 21.16 6.58
N PHE A 623 -27.09 20.10 5.96
CA PHE A 623 -28.52 19.96 5.71
C PHE A 623 -29.32 19.99 7.02
N THR A 624 -28.94 19.18 8.01
CA THR A 624 -29.69 19.01 9.27
C THR A 624 -29.71 20.30 10.11
N ILE A 625 -28.63 21.09 10.11
CA ILE A 625 -28.59 22.39 10.79
C ILE A 625 -29.63 23.35 10.19
N TRP A 626 -29.67 23.48 8.86
CA TRP A 626 -30.62 24.37 8.18
C TRP A 626 -32.05 23.84 8.28
N PHE A 627 -32.24 22.52 8.24
CA PHE A 627 -33.53 21.90 8.50
C PHE A 627 -34.05 22.23 9.90
N ARG A 628 -33.22 22.12 10.94
CA ARG A 628 -33.62 22.52 12.30
C ARG A 628 -33.92 24.01 12.43
N ARG A 629 -33.23 24.85 11.65
CA ARG A 629 -33.42 26.31 11.67
C ARG A 629 -34.72 26.73 10.99
N PHE A 630 -35.07 26.10 9.87
CA PHE A 630 -36.26 26.45 9.09
C PHE A 630 -37.51 25.65 9.47
N GLY A 631 -37.34 24.45 10.03
CA GLY A 631 -38.42 23.48 10.24
C GLY A 631 -39.03 22.95 8.95
N ASP A 632 -38.37 23.17 7.81
CA ASP A 632 -38.87 22.91 6.46
C ASP A 632 -37.73 22.31 5.62
N SER A 633 -37.90 21.04 5.27
CA SER A 633 -36.94 20.27 4.47
C SER A 633 -36.69 20.84 3.07
N HIS A 634 -37.68 21.51 2.44
CA HIS A 634 -37.52 22.12 1.12
C HIS A 634 -36.65 23.37 1.18
N LYS A 635 -36.90 24.25 2.14
CA LYS A 635 -36.06 25.45 2.35
C LYS A 635 -34.63 25.10 2.75
N ALA A 636 -34.47 24.04 3.55
CA ALA A 636 -33.14 23.52 3.89
C ALA A 636 -32.39 23.00 2.66
N TYR A 637 -33.09 22.27 1.76
CA TYR A 637 -32.54 21.80 0.51
C TYR A 637 -32.08 22.95 -0.39
N GLU A 638 -32.93 23.94 -0.65
CA GLU A 638 -32.60 25.09 -1.51
C GLU A 638 -31.37 25.85 -1.01
N GLN A 639 -31.23 25.97 0.31
CA GLN A 639 -30.11 26.66 0.95
C GLN A 639 -28.79 25.86 0.89
N THR A 640 -28.84 24.53 0.90
CA THR A 640 -27.65 23.69 1.10
C THR A 640 -27.21 22.91 -0.14
N ALA A 641 -28.12 22.61 -1.06
CA ALA A 641 -27.88 21.70 -2.18
C ALA A 641 -26.71 22.14 -3.07
N ARG A 642 -26.60 23.43 -3.39
CA ARG A 642 -25.51 23.94 -4.23
C ARG A 642 -24.14 23.84 -3.56
N ALA A 643 -24.08 24.10 -2.25
CA ALA A 643 -22.85 24.00 -1.48
C ALA A 643 -22.38 22.54 -1.41
N ILE A 644 -23.30 21.63 -1.08
CA ILE A 644 -23.07 20.18 -1.05
C ILE A 644 -22.61 19.67 -2.42
N LEU A 645 -23.30 20.04 -3.51
CA LEU A 645 -22.94 19.64 -4.88
C LEU A 645 -21.53 20.11 -5.27
N THR A 646 -21.20 21.38 -4.98
CA THR A 646 -19.89 21.91 -5.36
C THR A 646 -18.78 21.22 -4.58
N ASN A 647 -18.99 21.02 -3.27
CA ASN A 647 -18.03 20.32 -2.41
C ASN A 647 -17.84 18.86 -2.87
N GLY A 648 -18.93 18.12 -3.05
CA GLY A 648 -18.90 16.73 -3.51
C GLY A 648 -18.23 16.56 -4.87
N ILE A 649 -18.56 17.40 -5.85
CA ILE A 649 -17.91 17.36 -7.17
C ILE A 649 -16.42 17.71 -7.07
N SER A 650 -16.01 18.64 -6.22
CA SER A 650 -14.58 18.94 -6.04
C SER A 650 -13.81 17.79 -5.39
N LEU A 651 -14.39 17.12 -4.39
CA LEU A 651 -13.75 15.94 -3.79
C LEU A 651 -13.65 14.81 -4.81
N VAL A 652 -14.75 14.52 -5.52
CA VAL A 652 -14.78 13.51 -6.60
C VAL A 652 -13.74 13.83 -7.67
N ALA A 653 -13.64 15.08 -8.13
CA ALA A 653 -12.65 15.49 -9.13
C ALA A 653 -11.22 15.31 -8.63
N GLY A 654 -10.94 15.70 -7.37
CA GLY A 654 -9.62 15.54 -6.76
C GLY A 654 -9.20 14.07 -6.64
N PHE A 655 -10.07 13.20 -6.13
CA PHE A 655 -9.81 11.76 -6.02
C PHE A 655 -9.76 11.05 -7.38
N SER A 656 -10.49 11.54 -8.38
CA SER A 656 -10.49 10.93 -9.74
C SER A 656 -9.11 10.97 -10.40
N VAL A 657 -8.23 11.92 -10.04
CA VAL A 657 -6.86 11.97 -10.56
C VAL A 657 -6.06 10.72 -10.19
N LEU A 658 -6.35 10.12 -9.03
CA LEU A 658 -5.68 8.90 -8.58
C LEU A 658 -6.03 7.67 -9.43
N LEU A 659 -7.12 7.70 -10.20
CA LEU A 659 -7.47 6.63 -11.17
C LEU A 659 -6.44 6.50 -12.30
N LEU A 660 -5.66 7.56 -12.56
CA LEU A 660 -4.65 7.59 -13.61
C LEU A 660 -3.32 6.96 -13.17
N THR A 661 -3.18 6.61 -11.89
CA THR A 661 -1.95 6.02 -11.36
C THR A 661 -1.65 4.64 -11.97
N PRO A 662 -0.36 4.26 -12.07
CA PRO A 662 0.03 2.95 -12.57
C PRO A 662 -0.25 1.83 -11.57
N LEU A 663 -0.17 2.11 -10.26
CA LEU A 663 -0.36 1.13 -9.19
C LEU A 663 -1.85 0.98 -8.82
N LEU A 664 -2.41 -0.21 -9.00
CA LEU A 664 -3.82 -0.54 -8.70
C LEU A 664 -4.17 -0.28 -7.23
N LEU A 665 -3.20 -0.37 -6.32
CA LEU A 665 -3.35 0.00 -4.91
C LEU A 665 -4.02 1.38 -4.73
N TYR A 666 -3.60 2.37 -5.52
CA TYR A 666 -4.15 3.74 -5.48
C TYR A 666 -5.41 3.90 -6.33
N VAL A 667 -5.48 3.19 -7.46
CA VAL A 667 -6.65 3.18 -8.34
C VAL A 667 -7.87 2.65 -7.60
N ASP A 668 -7.73 1.57 -6.81
CA ASP A 668 -8.83 0.98 -6.07
C ASP A 668 -9.31 1.90 -4.94
N VAL A 669 -8.40 2.56 -4.23
CA VAL A 669 -8.77 3.64 -3.30
C VAL A 669 -9.56 4.73 -4.03
N ALA A 670 -9.10 5.16 -5.22
CA ALA A 670 -9.77 6.18 -6.00
C ALA A 670 -11.18 5.76 -6.45
N LYS A 671 -11.35 4.52 -6.93
CA LYS A 671 -12.66 3.96 -7.31
C LYS A 671 -13.65 4.01 -6.15
N LEU A 672 -13.22 3.56 -4.97
CA LEU A 672 -14.04 3.52 -3.77
C LEU A 672 -14.36 4.94 -3.26
N MET A 673 -13.38 5.84 -3.27
CA MET A 673 -13.59 7.24 -2.85
C MET A 673 -14.51 8.00 -3.80
N VAL A 674 -14.28 7.91 -5.11
CA VAL A 674 -15.10 8.59 -6.13
C VAL A 674 -16.54 8.09 -6.10
N SER A 675 -16.74 6.77 -6.11
CA SER A 675 -18.09 6.18 -6.07
C SER A 675 -18.78 6.43 -4.74
N GLY A 676 -18.08 6.24 -3.61
CA GLY A 676 -18.59 6.47 -2.27
C GLY A 676 -19.00 7.92 -2.04
N LEU A 677 -18.16 8.90 -2.39
CA LEU A 677 -18.49 10.33 -2.25
C LEU A 677 -19.65 10.73 -3.16
N ALA A 678 -19.69 10.23 -4.40
CA ALA A 678 -20.79 10.50 -5.32
C ALA A 678 -22.12 9.94 -4.77
N VAL A 679 -22.12 8.69 -4.30
CA VAL A 679 -23.30 8.07 -3.69
C VAL A 679 -23.70 8.77 -2.40
N GLY A 680 -22.77 9.09 -1.51
CA GLY A 680 -23.06 9.80 -0.27
C GLY A 680 -23.66 11.19 -0.49
N MET A 681 -23.18 11.90 -1.51
CA MET A 681 -23.77 13.16 -1.97
C MET A 681 -25.20 12.96 -2.48
N VAL A 682 -25.44 11.96 -3.33
CA VAL A 682 -26.78 11.64 -3.87
C VAL A 682 -27.75 11.25 -2.75
N LEU A 683 -27.33 10.37 -1.83
CA LEU A 683 -28.11 9.95 -0.68
C LEU A 683 -28.45 11.15 0.22
N THR A 684 -27.49 12.04 0.47
CA THR A 684 -27.75 13.23 1.29
C THR A 684 -28.72 14.19 0.63
N LEU A 685 -28.64 14.39 -0.69
CA LEU A 685 -29.51 15.34 -1.40
C LEU A 685 -30.92 14.78 -1.68
N ILE A 686 -31.09 13.47 -1.75
CA ILE A 686 -32.38 12.83 -2.08
C ILE A 686 -33.06 12.23 -0.86
N LEU A 687 -32.34 11.42 -0.09
CA LEU A 687 -32.90 10.59 0.97
C LEU A 687 -33.12 11.41 2.25
N LEU A 688 -32.18 12.29 2.59
CA LEU A 688 -32.24 13.06 3.83
C LEU A 688 -33.43 14.05 3.88
N PRO A 689 -33.75 14.83 2.83
CA PRO A 689 -34.94 15.69 2.83
C PRO A 689 -36.25 14.89 2.90
N GLU A 690 -36.33 13.75 2.22
CA GLU A 690 -37.53 12.90 2.24
C GLU A 690 -37.78 12.33 3.65
N ILE A 691 -36.74 11.82 4.33
CA ILE A 691 -36.84 11.34 5.71
C ILE A 691 -37.22 12.48 6.66
N ALA A 692 -36.58 13.65 6.51
CA ALA A 692 -36.87 14.83 7.31
C ALA A 692 -38.35 15.27 7.16
N SER A 693 -38.86 15.34 5.93
CA SER A 693 -40.25 15.74 5.63
C SER A 693 -41.30 14.80 6.25
N ARG A 694 -41.03 13.49 6.28
CA ARG A 694 -41.91 12.51 6.94
C ARG A 694 -41.89 12.64 8.46
N SER A 695 -40.72 12.97 9.00
CA SER A 695 -40.53 13.27 10.41
C SER A 695 -41.26 14.55 10.84
N GLU A 696 -41.36 15.57 9.98
CA GLU A 696 -42.19 16.78 10.19
C GLU A 696 -43.68 16.40 10.31
N ARG A 697 -44.21 15.62 9.35
CA ARG A 697 -45.61 15.20 9.30
C ARG A 697 -46.05 14.35 10.50
N PHE A 698 -45.12 13.62 11.10
CA PHE A 698 -45.40 12.81 12.29
C PHE A 698 -45.52 13.67 13.56
N LEU A 699 -44.81 14.82 13.63
CA LEU A 699 -44.88 15.74 14.76
C LEU A 699 -46.07 16.72 14.68
N SER A 700 -46.52 17.09 13.48
CA SER A 700 -47.72 17.91 13.31
C SER A 700 -49.00 17.14 13.62
N ARG A 701 -49.07 15.84 13.27
CA ARG A 701 -50.23 14.98 13.57
C ARG A 701 -50.51 14.74 15.06
N GLY A 702 -49.50 14.87 15.93
CA GLY A 702 -49.66 14.76 17.38
C GLY A 702 -50.07 16.06 18.08
N LYS A 703 -50.14 17.20 17.35
CA LYS A 703 -50.63 18.48 17.88
C LYS A 703 -52.09 18.78 17.52
N ASP A 704 -52.66 18.03 16.58
CA ASP A 704 -54.06 18.14 16.16
C ASP A 704 -54.96 17.08 16.84
N SER A 705 -54.41 16.32 17.80
CA SER A 705 -55.09 15.23 18.52
C SER A 705 -55.12 15.39 20.05
N ASP A 706 -54.76 16.56 20.56
CA ASP A 706 -55.05 17.06 21.91
C ASP A 706 -55.88 18.34 21.76
#